data_AF-A0A954X6Q8-F1
#
_entry.id   AF-A0A954X6Q8-F1
#
_cell.length_a   1.000
_cell.length_b   1.000
_cell.length_c   1.000
_cell.angle_alpha   90.00
_cell.angle_beta   90.00
_cell.angle_gamma   90.00
#
_symmetry.space_group_name_H-M   'P 1'
#
loop_
_entity.id
_entity.type
_entity.pdbx_description
1 polymer ?
#
loop_
_entity_poly.entity_id
_entity_poly.type
_entity_poly.pdbx_seq_one_letter_code
_entity_poly.pdbx_strand_id
1 'polypeptide(L)'
;VSSPLTESTIMGVSIGRSLAGERPVAFLQFADFMPLAFNQIASELATMYWRTDGSWETPVIVMMACGGYRPGLGPYHAQTYEGTLAHIPGIDIFMPSTAADAAGMLNAAFRSRRPTFFLYPKALLNDPQLATSANVAEQFVPIGPARKVRGGRDITLVGWGNTIKLCEKTAEALDTVGVEAEILDLRSLSPWDERSVLASAEKTARLLVVHEDNHTCGLGGEILATVAEKTRVPVAMRRVTRPDTHIPCNYVNHVEVLPSFRRVLATAAELLNLDLVWREPPAPQDGLSVIEAIGSGPADESVVVAELFVKPGDTIARGDVVAALEATKSVFELTSQLSGEVVETLANEGDSVAVGAPLFKVRSAQANRRPKPISQEQHGTPVLTRRKCEATYHLPVRYAEPRAFEVGISHVSTAFGGRCVTNNELLAGRPGHTDADIQRRTGIASRYWVGEHETAVSLAAQACWKALDHEQMIVDDLDLVICATTSPTVVTPSMACRILNELSGGKSTAMMQAYDINAACSGYLYALQAGYDYLQSTPNGRVLIVTAEVLSPLLNLDDFDTAILFGDASSATILYGEEHLDRSRARLRRPDLSAKGEDGSTLSVPFLHGGFIQMKGRKVFTEAVRTMVASLNRTCQRQGVSLEELRMVVPHQANQRIIDAIQARVPVDVYSNIRHFGNTSSSSIPLCLSEVLPTLKTGERVGLCAFGGGCTFGAGILQSN
;
A
#
# COMPACT_ATOMS: atom_id res chain seq x y z
N VAL A 1 -38.65 -27.26 0.07
CA VAL A 1 -38.47 -28.42 0.97
C VAL A 1 -38.81 -27.96 2.38
N SER A 2 -39.71 -28.63 3.10
CA SER A 2 -39.89 -28.38 4.54
C SER A 2 -38.75 -29.11 5.27
N SER A 3 -37.65 -28.42 5.53
CA SER A 3 -36.53 -29.01 6.28
C SER A 3 -36.86 -29.10 7.77
N PRO A 4 -36.27 -30.05 8.52
CA PRO A 4 -36.15 -29.89 9.96
C PRO A 4 -35.45 -28.57 10.30
N LEU A 5 -35.65 -28.02 11.50
CA LEU A 5 -34.97 -26.82 12.03
C LEU A 5 -33.47 -27.09 12.23
N THR A 6 -32.72 -27.26 11.14
CA THR A 6 -31.27 -27.35 11.12
C THR A 6 -30.71 -26.80 9.81
N GLU A 7 -29.86 -25.79 9.96
CA GLU A 7 -29.24 -25.02 8.89
C GLU A 7 -28.31 -25.90 8.05
N SER A 8 -27.67 -26.89 8.68
CA SER A 8 -26.86 -27.90 7.99
C SER A 8 -27.67 -28.68 6.93
N THR A 9 -28.93 -29.00 7.22
CA THR A 9 -29.82 -29.70 6.28
C THR A 9 -30.30 -28.76 5.18
N ILE A 10 -30.66 -27.52 5.52
CA ILE A 10 -31.05 -26.50 4.53
C ILE A 10 -29.92 -26.33 3.51
N MET A 11 -28.69 -26.16 3.99
CA MET A 11 -27.52 -25.98 3.13
C MET A 11 -27.19 -27.26 2.35
N GLY A 12 -27.13 -28.42 2.99
CA GLY A 12 -26.83 -29.69 2.33
C GLY A 12 -27.83 -30.04 1.23
N VAL A 13 -29.13 -29.87 1.48
CA VAL A 13 -30.19 -30.09 0.48
C VAL A 13 -30.07 -29.07 -0.65
N SER A 14 -29.83 -27.79 -0.35
CA SER A 14 -29.68 -26.76 -1.38
C SER A 14 -28.48 -27.03 -2.29
N ILE A 15 -27.34 -27.42 -1.72
CA ILE A 15 -26.16 -27.83 -2.49
C ILE A 15 -26.51 -29.03 -3.39
N GLY A 16 -27.13 -30.07 -2.84
CA GLY A 16 -27.52 -31.26 -3.62
C GLY A 16 -28.51 -30.96 -4.76
N ARG A 17 -29.50 -30.10 -4.50
CA ARG A 17 -30.47 -29.65 -5.53
C ARG A 17 -29.78 -28.82 -6.61
N SER A 18 -28.83 -27.97 -6.21
CA SER A 18 -28.01 -27.19 -7.14
C SER A 18 -27.20 -28.09 -8.06
N LEU A 19 -26.56 -29.13 -7.52
CA LEU A 19 -25.80 -30.12 -8.30
C LEU A 19 -26.69 -30.96 -9.22
N ALA A 20 -27.98 -31.11 -8.88
CA ALA A 20 -28.98 -31.72 -9.76
C ALA A 20 -29.49 -30.77 -10.87
N GLY A 21 -28.93 -29.57 -11.00
CA GLY A 21 -29.24 -28.59 -12.05
C GLY A 21 -30.24 -27.51 -11.67
N GLU A 22 -30.67 -27.44 -10.40
CA GLU A 22 -31.57 -26.39 -9.91
C GLU A 22 -30.82 -25.14 -9.45
N ARG A 23 -31.56 -24.06 -9.16
CA ARG A 23 -31.03 -22.78 -8.65
C ARG A 23 -31.69 -22.41 -7.33
N PRO A 24 -31.33 -23.09 -6.23
CA PRO A 24 -32.04 -22.93 -4.98
C PRO A 24 -31.69 -21.60 -4.28
N VAL A 25 -32.71 -21.03 -3.64
CA VAL A 25 -32.55 -19.94 -2.67
C VAL A 25 -32.76 -20.52 -1.28
N ALA A 26 -31.68 -20.60 -0.50
CA ALA A 26 -31.68 -21.08 0.87
C ALA A 26 -31.94 -19.92 1.83
N PHE A 27 -32.79 -20.11 2.83
CA PHE A 27 -33.01 -19.13 3.89
C PHE A 27 -32.45 -19.69 5.19
N LEU A 28 -31.43 -19.02 5.75
CA LEU A 28 -31.05 -19.20 7.15
C LEU A 28 -31.65 -18.03 7.92
N GLN A 29 -32.55 -18.32 8.86
CA GLN A 29 -33.44 -17.30 9.43
C GLN A 29 -32.69 -16.09 9.97
N PHE A 30 -31.58 -16.32 10.67
CA PHE A 30 -30.66 -15.29 11.12
C PHE A 30 -29.21 -15.71 10.86
N ALA A 31 -28.32 -14.74 10.62
CA ALA A 31 -26.89 -14.99 10.46
C ALA A 31 -26.30 -15.74 11.66
N ASP A 32 -26.85 -15.53 12.86
CA ASP A 32 -26.49 -16.20 14.11
C ASP A 32 -26.56 -17.75 14.03
N PHE A 33 -27.34 -18.31 13.10
CA PHE A 33 -27.44 -19.75 12.90
C PHE A 33 -26.51 -20.31 11.81
N MET A 34 -25.82 -19.43 11.06
CA MET A 34 -24.83 -19.81 10.05
C MET A 34 -23.78 -20.82 10.57
N PRO A 35 -23.26 -20.71 11.82
CA PRO A 35 -22.28 -21.67 12.34
C PRO A 35 -22.73 -23.14 12.28
N LEU A 36 -24.04 -23.41 12.38
CA LEU A 36 -24.59 -24.76 12.30
C LEU A 36 -24.45 -25.39 10.91
N ALA A 37 -24.22 -24.58 9.87
CA ALA A 37 -24.01 -25.02 8.50
C ALA A 37 -22.59 -24.75 7.97
N PHE A 38 -21.65 -24.34 8.83
CA PHE A 38 -20.34 -23.84 8.40
C PHE A 38 -19.57 -24.85 7.55
N ASN A 39 -19.60 -26.15 7.91
CA ASN A 39 -18.93 -27.18 7.11
C ASN A 39 -19.51 -27.30 5.69
N GLN A 40 -20.84 -27.27 5.54
CA GLN A 40 -21.49 -27.29 4.23
C GLN A 40 -21.13 -26.05 3.40
N ILE A 41 -20.96 -24.90 4.05
CA ILE A 41 -20.60 -23.65 3.39
C ILE A 41 -19.13 -23.67 2.94
N ALA A 42 -18.21 -23.82 3.88
CA ALA A 42 -16.78 -23.64 3.64
C ALA A 42 -16.14 -24.82 2.92
N SER A 43 -16.52 -26.06 3.25
CA SER A 43 -15.86 -27.26 2.73
C SER A 43 -16.51 -27.76 1.43
N GLU A 44 -17.83 -27.58 1.26
CA GLU A 44 -18.57 -28.14 0.12
C GLU A 44 -19.02 -27.07 -0.88
N LEU A 45 -19.86 -26.12 -0.47
CA LEU A 45 -20.44 -25.12 -1.38
C LEU A 45 -19.36 -24.26 -2.05
N ALA A 46 -18.45 -23.71 -1.24
CA ALA A 46 -17.43 -22.77 -1.66
C ALA A 46 -16.34 -23.39 -2.56
N THR A 47 -16.02 -24.67 -2.35
CA THR A 47 -14.90 -25.34 -3.03
C THR A 47 -15.32 -26.07 -4.29
N MET A 48 -16.62 -26.31 -4.51
CA MET A 48 -17.12 -27.23 -5.55
C MET A 48 -16.57 -26.90 -6.95
N TYR A 49 -16.62 -25.63 -7.34
CA TYR A 49 -16.11 -25.19 -8.64
C TYR A 49 -14.61 -25.44 -8.76
N TRP A 50 -13.84 -25.09 -7.73
CA TRP A 50 -12.38 -25.26 -7.72
C TRP A 50 -11.95 -26.73 -7.70
N ARG A 51 -12.55 -27.55 -6.83
CA ARG A 51 -12.18 -28.98 -6.67
C ARG A 51 -12.54 -29.85 -7.88
N THR A 52 -13.43 -29.35 -8.73
CA THR A 52 -13.86 -30.03 -9.97
C THR A 52 -13.27 -29.40 -11.23
N ASP A 53 -12.29 -28.49 -11.09
CA ASP A 53 -11.66 -27.76 -12.20
C ASP A 53 -12.71 -27.09 -13.12
N GLY A 54 -13.70 -26.45 -12.50
CA GLY A 54 -14.80 -25.76 -13.17
C GLY A 54 -15.88 -26.69 -13.74
N SER A 55 -15.79 -28.00 -13.56
CA SER A 55 -16.77 -28.94 -14.11
C SER A 55 -18.14 -28.81 -13.46
N TRP A 56 -18.20 -28.52 -12.16
CA TRP A 56 -19.46 -28.44 -11.39
C TRP A 56 -19.68 -27.03 -10.83
N GLU A 57 -20.84 -26.46 -11.11
CA GLU A 57 -21.30 -25.18 -10.54
C GLU A 57 -22.31 -25.43 -9.41
N THR A 58 -22.27 -24.60 -8.36
CA THR A 58 -23.22 -24.63 -7.23
C THR A 58 -23.89 -23.26 -7.01
N PRO A 59 -24.74 -22.79 -7.94
CA PRO A 59 -25.44 -21.50 -7.88
C PRO A 59 -26.51 -21.40 -6.76
N VAL A 60 -26.10 -21.57 -5.50
CA VAL A 60 -26.96 -21.41 -4.33
C VAL A 60 -26.91 -19.96 -3.86
N ILE A 61 -28.08 -19.34 -3.71
CA ILE A 61 -28.20 -18.03 -3.05
C ILE A 61 -28.65 -18.27 -1.61
N VAL A 62 -27.88 -17.81 -0.63
CA VAL A 62 -28.17 -17.95 0.80
C VAL A 62 -28.61 -16.60 1.36
N MET A 63 -29.87 -16.51 1.77
CA MET A 63 -30.50 -15.34 2.37
C MET A 63 -30.37 -15.40 3.89
N MET A 64 -29.77 -14.38 4.51
CA MET A 64 -29.63 -14.30 5.98
C MET A 64 -29.96 -12.91 6.54
N ALA A 65 -30.92 -12.86 7.48
CA ALA A 65 -31.21 -11.64 8.21
C ALA A 65 -30.07 -11.37 9.22
N CYS A 66 -29.54 -10.16 9.23
CA CYS A 66 -28.33 -9.83 10.02
C CYS A 66 -28.45 -8.47 10.73
N GLY A 67 -27.44 -8.16 11.54
CA GLY A 67 -27.28 -6.87 12.21
C GLY A 67 -28.11 -6.71 13.49
N GLY A 68 -27.70 -5.76 14.30
CA GLY A 68 -28.09 -5.57 15.68
C GLY A 68 -29.00 -4.37 15.92
N TYR A 69 -29.12 -3.37 15.05
CA TYR A 69 -29.82 -2.10 15.39
C TYR A 69 -31.32 -2.15 15.77
N ARG A 70 -31.96 -3.33 15.91
CA ARG A 70 -33.30 -3.48 16.49
C ARG A 70 -33.23 -3.78 18.01
N PRO A 71 -34.16 -3.25 18.82
CA PRO A 71 -34.19 -3.53 20.26
C PRO A 71 -34.40 -5.01 20.61
N GLY A 72 -33.79 -5.47 21.71
CA GLY A 72 -34.08 -6.77 22.33
C GLY A 72 -33.49 -8.01 21.64
N LEU A 73 -32.59 -7.85 20.65
CA LEU A 73 -32.01 -8.98 19.92
C LEU A 73 -31.01 -9.79 20.76
N GLY A 74 -30.17 -9.10 21.54
CA GLY A 74 -29.13 -9.72 22.35
C GLY A 74 -28.09 -10.49 21.52
N PRO A 75 -27.34 -11.42 22.14
CA PRO A 75 -26.20 -12.08 21.48
C PRO A 75 -26.59 -13.12 20.42
N TYR A 76 -27.87 -13.45 20.30
CA TYR A 76 -28.35 -14.59 19.50
C TYR A 76 -29.04 -14.19 18.18
N HIS A 77 -29.28 -12.91 17.95
CA HIS A 77 -29.99 -12.44 16.75
C HIS A 77 -29.41 -11.14 16.19
N ALA A 78 -28.17 -10.80 16.54
CA ALA A 78 -27.59 -9.48 16.26
C ALA A 78 -26.28 -9.54 15.47
N GLN A 79 -25.77 -10.75 15.19
CA GLN A 79 -24.51 -10.92 14.46
C GLN A 79 -24.68 -10.66 12.95
N THR A 80 -23.57 -10.41 12.28
CA THR A 80 -23.51 -10.34 10.81
C THR A 80 -22.61 -11.43 10.19
N TYR A 81 -21.51 -11.79 10.87
CA TYR A 81 -20.50 -12.75 10.39
C TYR A 81 -19.92 -12.41 9.01
N GLU A 82 -19.96 -11.14 8.62
CA GLU A 82 -19.51 -10.70 7.32
C GLU A 82 -18.00 -10.91 7.12
N GLY A 83 -17.19 -10.71 8.16
CA GLY A 83 -15.75 -10.99 8.12
C GLY A 83 -15.44 -12.48 7.96
N THR A 84 -16.14 -13.33 8.70
CA THR A 84 -15.99 -14.80 8.61
C THR A 84 -16.31 -15.31 7.20
N LEU A 85 -17.38 -14.82 6.58
CA LEU A 85 -17.78 -15.23 5.24
C LEU A 85 -16.85 -14.65 4.17
N ALA A 86 -16.44 -13.38 4.28
CA ALA A 86 -15.53 -12.74 3.34
C ALA A 86 -14.16 -13.44 3.26
N HIS A 87 -13.75 -14.13 4.34
CA HIS A 87 -12.53 -14.92 4.38
C HIS A 87 -12.60 -16.24 3.58
N ILE A 88 -13.79 -16.71 3.19
CA ILE A 88 -13.96 -17.97 2.47
C ILE A 88 -13.85 -17.71 0.96
N PRO A 89 -12.89 -18.32 0.25
CA PRO A 89 -12.77 -18.18 -1.20
C PRO A 89 -13.93 -18.86 -1.94
N GLY A 90 -14.27 -18.36 -3.12
CA GLY A 90 -15.24 -19.03 -4.03
C GLY A 90 -16.71 -18.66 -3.79
N ILE A 91 -17.01 -17.79 -2.82
CA ILE A 91 -18.36 -17.29 -2.55
C ILE A 91 -18.42 -15.77 -2.68
N ASP A 92 -19.57 -15.24 -3.11
CA ASP A 92 -19.83 -13.81 -3.21
C ASP A 92 -20.62 -13.34 -1.98
N ILE A 93 -20.22 -12.22 -1.36
CA ILE A 93 -20.84 -11.69 -0.12
C ILE A 93 -21.46 -10.33 -0.38
N PHE A 94 -22.80 -10.24 -0.28
CA PHE A 94 -23.57 -9.01 -0.49
C PHE A 94 -24.19 -8.53 0.81
N MET A 95 -24.14 -7.22 1.04
CA MET A 95 -24.88 -6.53 2.09
C MET A 95 -25.44 -5.20 1.55
N PRO A 96 -26.68 -5.18 1.04
CA PRO A 96 -27.29 -3.97 0.48
C PRO A 96 -27.68 -2.97 1.57
N SER A 97 -27.69 -1.68 1.20
CA SER A 97 -28.15 -0.58 2.07
C SER A 97 -29.52 -0.01 1.69
N THR A 98 -30.09 -0.41 0.55
CA THR A 98 -31.42 0.03 0.08
C THR A 98 -32.21 -1.11 -0.56
N ALA A 99 -33.53 -0.97 -0.68
CA ALA A 99 -34.36 -1.97 -1.35
C ALA A 99 -34.05 -2.09 -2.85
N ALA A 100 -33.70 -0.97 -3.50
CA ALA A 100 -33.29 -0.96 -4.91
C ALA A 100 -31.96 -1.68 -5.13
N ASP A 101 -30.97 -1.50 -4.24
CA ASP A 101 -29.74 -2.29 -4.28
C ASP A 101 -30.06 -3.77 -4.08
N ALA A 102 -30.90 -4.08 -3.10
CA ALA A 102 -31.20 -5.47 -2.76
C ALA A 102 -31.80 -6.23 -3.96
N ALA A 103 -32.79 -5.63 -4.62
CA ALA A 103 -33.40 -6.16 -5.83
C ALA A 103 -32.40 -6.31 -6.98
N GLY A 104 -31.64 -5.25 -7.28
CA GLY A 104 -30.66 -5.28 -8.38
C GLY A 104 -29.52 -6.27 -8.16
N MET A 105 -29.07 -6.44 -6.91
CA MET A 105 -28.01 -7.39 -6.55
C MET A 105 -28.51 -8.84 -6.54
N LEU A 106 -29.76 -9.11 -6.15
CA LEU A 106 -30.36 -10.44 -6.30
C LEU A 106 -30.43 -10.83 -7.79
N ASN A 107 -30.83 -9.91 -8.66
CA ASN A 107 -30.81 -10.14 -10.10
C ASN A 107 -29.39 -10.44 -10.61
N ALA A 108 -28.37 -9.78 -10.07
CA ALA A 108 -26.98 -10.08 -10.38
C ALA A 108 -26.51 -11.44 -9.86
N ALA A 109 -26.89 -11.82 -8.64
CA ALA A 109 -26.60 -13.14 -8.07
C ALA A 109 -27.15 -14.26 -8.97
N PHE A 110 -28.43 -14.17 -9.37
CA PHE A 110 -29.05 -15.15 -10.27
C PHE A 110 -28.36 -15.24 -11.64
N ARG A 111 -27.86 -14.12 -12.18
CA ARG A 111 -27.14 -14.10 -13.46
C ARG A 111 -25.72 -14.64 -13.34
N SER A 112 -25.05 -14.42 -12.22
CA SER A 112 -23.67 -14.84 -11.99
C SER A 112 -23.49 -16.35 -11.91
N ARG A 113 -24.53 -17.06 -11.43
CA ARG A 113 -24.49 -18.50 -11.11
C ARG A 113 -23.41 -18.89 -10.11
N ARG A 114 -22.93 -17.94 -9.31
CA ARG A 114 -21.96 -18.19 -8.23
C ARG A 114 -22.68 -18.42 -6.90
N PRO A 115 -22.12 -19.24 -6.00
CA PRO A 115 -22.60 -19.28 -4.62
C PRO A 115 -22.57 -17.86 -4.02
N THR A 116 -23.72 -17.37 -3.55
CA THR A 116 -23.86 -15.99 -3.09
C THR A 116 -24.51 -15.96 -1.71
N PHE A 117 -23.91 -15.25 -0.76
CA PHE A 117 -24.50 -14.94 0.53
C PHE A 117 -25.04 -13.52 0.52
N PHE A 118 -26.32 -13.42 0.85
CA PHE A 118 -27.06 -12.18 0.86
C PHE A 118 -27.43 -11.82 2.31
N LEU A 119 -26.61 -10.97 2.90
CA LEU A 119 -26.77 -10.48 4.27
C LEU A 119 -27.67 -9.26 4.23
N TYR A 120 -28.94 -9.40 4.62
CA TYR A 120 -29.87 -8.26 4.61
C TYR A 120 -30.08 -7.71 6.03
N PRO A 121 -29.70 -6.45 6.30
CA PRO A 121 -29.80 -5.88 7.63
C PRO A 121 -31.25 -5.68 8.08
N LYS A 122 -31.59 -6.18 9.28
CA LYS A 122 -32.96 -6.15 9.82
C LYS A 122 -33.52 -4.73 10.03
N ALA A 123 -32.66 -3.75 10.30
CA ALA A 123 -33.08 -2.37 10.52
C ALA A 123 -33.40 -1.61 9.22
N LEU A 124 -33.04 -2.16 8.06
CA LEU A 124 -33.33 -1.57 6.74
C LEU A 124 -34.56 -2.19 6.07
N LEU A 125 -35.14 -3.23 6.67
CA LEU A 125 -36.35 -3.87 6.15
C LEU A 125 -37.57 -2.97 6.39
N ASN A 126 -38.47 -2.97 5.41
CA ASN A 126 -39.77 -2.28 5.44
C ASN A 126 -39.68 -0.74 5.60
N ASP A 127 -38.59 -0.13 5.14
CA ASP A 127 -38.49 1.33 5.07
C ASP A 127 -39.25 1.86 3.83
N PRO A 128 -40.42 2.51 3.99
CA PRO A 128 -41.22 2.98 2.87
C PRO A 128 -40.54 4.14 2.12
N GLN A 129 -39.60 4.86 2.75
CA GLN A 129 -38.90 5.99 2.13
C GLN A 129 -37.83 5.54 1.14
N LEU A 130 -37.34 4.31 1.29
CA LEU A 130 -36.31 3.69 0.45
C LEU A 130 -36.87 2.51 -0.36
N ALA A 131 -38.15 2.59 -0.73
CA ALA A 131 -38.83 1.57 -1.53
C ALA A 131 -38.17 1.42 -2.91
N THR A 132 -38.23 0.20 -3.43
CA THR A 132 -37.75 -0.09 -4.78
C THR A 132 -38.76 0.33 -5.85
N SER A 133 -38.31 0.46 -7.11
CA SER A 133 -39.21 0.73 -8.24
C SER A 133 -40.18 -0.43 -8.47
N ALA A 134 -41.34 -0.14 -9.08
CA ALA A 134 -42.31 -1.17 -9.45
C ALA A 134 -41.76 -2.22 -10.44
N ASN A 135 -40.77 -1.85 -11.27
CA ASN A 135 -40.17 -2.76 -12.25
C ASN A 135 -38.86 -3.40 -11.74
N VAL A 136 -38.99 -4.26 -10.75
CA VAL A 136 -37.85 -4.98 -10.12
C VAL A 136 -37.04 -5.80 -11.13
N ALA A 137 -37.65 -6.29 -12.22
CA ALA A 137 -36.99 -7.13 -13.21
C ALA A 137 -35.91 -6.37 -14.02
N GLU A 138 -36.04 -5.05 -14.17
CA GLU A 138 -35.08 -4.21 -14.89
C GLU A 138 -33.93 -3.72 -14.01
N GLN A 139 -34.05 -3.86 -12.69
CA GLN A 139 -33.02 -3.42 -11.77
C GLN A 139 -31.80 -4.34 -11.81
N PHE A 140 -30.62 -3.75 -11.94
CA PHE A 140 -29.39 -4.51 -11.99
C PHE A 140 -28.28 -3.72 -11.30
N VAL A 141 -27.64 -4.35 -10.30
CA VAL A 141 -26.47 -3.80 -9.63
C VAL A 141 -25.32 -4.77 -9.86
N PRO A 142 -24.23 -4.36 -10.54
CA PRO A 142 -23.11 -5.24 -10.81
C PRO A 142 -22.40 -5.67 -9.51
N ILE A 143 -21.87 -6.88 -9.53
CA ILE A 143 -21.10 -7.47 -8.41
C ILE A 143 -19.74 -6.80 -8.34
N GLY A 144 -19.36 -6.28 -7.17
CA GLY A 144 -18.03 -5.70 -6.92
C GLY A 144 -18.04 -4.18 -6.77
N PRO A 145 -18.49 -3.38 -7.77
CA PRO A 145 -18.41 -1.92 -7.70
C PRO A 145 -19.14 -1.32 -6.49
N ALA A 146 -18.51 -0.34 -5.84
CA ALA A 146 -19.13 0.44 -4.79
C ALA A 146 -20.04 1.52 -5.38
N ARG A 147 -21.08 1.92 -4.65
CA ARG A 147 -21.89 3.10 -4.98
C ARG A 147 -21.28 4.31 -4.29
N LYS A 148 -21.00 5.36 -5.05
CA LYS A 148 -20.77 6.69 -4.49
C LYS A 148 -22.10 7.31 -4.09
N VAL A 149 -22.40 7.32 -2.80
CA VAL A 149 -23.63 7.93 -2.25
C VAL A 149 -23.54 9.45 -2.32
N ARG A 150 -22.35 9.98 -2.00
CA ARG A 150 -22.10 11.42 -1.93
C ARG A 150 -20.66 11.73 -2.33
N GLY A 151 -20.44 12.83 -3.06
CA GLY A 151 -19.11 13.35 -3.36
C GLY A 151 -18.60 14.32 -2.29
N GLY A 152 -17.29 14.31 -2.06
CA GLY A 152 -16.62 15.23 -1.13
C GLY A 152 -15.10 15.22 -1.32
N ARG A 153 -14.38 16.05 -0.56
CA ARG A 153 -12.94 16.28 -0.72
C ARG A 153 -12.14 16.27 0.58
N ASP A 154 -12.77 16.33 1.74
CA ASP A 154 -12.06 16.49 3.02
C ASP A 154 -11.87 15.17 3.78
N ILE A 155 -12.82 14.25 3.66
CA ILE A 155 -12.79 12.91 4.27
C ILE A 155 -13.58 11.91 3.43
N THR A 156 -13.10 10.67 3.35
CA THR A 156 -13.81 9.54 2.76
C THR A 156 -14.41 8.68 3.88
N LEU A 157 -15.71 8.44 3.81
CA LEU A 157 -16.46 7.50 4.64
C LEU A 157 -16.77 6.25 3.82
N VAL A 158 -16.33 5.08 4.26
CA VAL A 158 -16.65 3.79 3.63
C VAL A 158 -17.53 2.99 4.58
N GLY A 159 -18.69 2.55 4.11
CA GLY A 159 -19.61 1.72 4.89
C GLY A 159 -20.41 0.77 4.02
N TRP A 160 -21.31 0.03 4.65
CA TRP A 160 -22.24 -0.89 4.00
C TRP A 160 -23.39 -1.25 4.95
N GLY A 161 -24.48 -1.76 4.41
CA GLY A 161 -25.67 -2.12 5.19
C GLY A 161 -26.15 -0.95 6.06
N ASN A 162 -26.33 -1.21 7.36
CA ASN A 162 -26.84 -0.25 8.35
C ASN A 162 -25.98 1.03 8.48
N THR A 163 -24.67 0.95 8.23
CA THR A 163 -23.75 2.03 8.57
C THR A 163 -23.78 3.19 7.59
N ILE A 164 -24.39 3.02 6.41
CA ILE A 164 -24.55 4.10 5.43
C ILE A 164 -25.36 5.27 5.99
N LYS A 165 -26.48 5.00 6.68
CA LYS A 165 -27.28 6.04 7.33
C LYS A 165 -26.47 6.82 8.39
N LEU A 166 -25.52 6.16 9.07
CA LEU A 166 -24.62 6.84 10.02
C LEU A 166 -23.60 7.74 9.30
N CYS A 167 -23.09 7.29 8.15
CA CYS A 167 -22.17 8.07 7.32
C CYS A 167 -22.85 9.32 6.74
N GLU A 168 -24.10 9.20 6.28
CA GLU A 168 -24.90 10.32 5.76
C GLU A 168 -25.14 11.37 6.85
N LYS A 169 -25.64 10.96 8.03
CA LYS A 169 -25.79 11.87 9.20
C LYS A 169 -24.48 12.54 9.60
N THR A 170 -23.37 11.81 9.53
CA THR A 170 -22.04 12.36 9.81
C THR A 170 -21.65 13.42 8.79
N ALA A 171 -21.89 13.17 7.50
CA ALA A 171 -21.63 14.14 6.45
C ALA A 171 -22.49 15.41 6.62
N GLU A 172 -23.78 15.26 6.94
CA GLU A 172 -24.68 16.39 7.22
C GLU A 172 -24.20 17.24 8.41
N ALA A 173 -23.72 16.60 9.48
CA ALA A 173 -23.15 17.33 10.62
C ALA A 173 -21.87 18.08 10.24
N LEU A 174 -20.99 17.46 9.45
CA LEU A 174 -19.73 18.08 8.98
C LEU A 174 -19.97 19.27 8.03
N ASP A 175 -21.06 19.26 7.26
CA ASP A 175 -21.43 20.39 6.39
C ASP A 175 -21.64 21.70 7.16
N THR A 176 -22.10 21.62 8.42
CA THR A 176 -22.34 22.80 9.26
C THR A 176 -21.08 23.63 9.53
N VAL A 177 -19.90 23.04 9.33
CA VAL A 177 -18.58 23.70 9.45
C VAL A 177 -17.81 23.76 8.12
N GLY A 178 -18.50 23.47 7.00
CA GLY A 178 -17.95 23.52 5.65
C GLY A 178 -16.93 22.43 5.37
N VAL A 179 -17.16 21.21 5.87
CA VAL A 179 -16.34 20.02 5.56
C VAL A 179 -17.16 19.08 4.69
N GLU A 180 -16.61 18.72 3.53
CA GLU A 180 -17.27 17.88 2.52
C GLU A 180 -16.80 16.42 2.62
N ALA A 181 -17.68 15.54 3.12
CA ALA A 181 -17.43 14.10 3.17
C ALA A 181 -17.85 13.38 1.87
N GLU A 182 -16.94 12.58 1.30
CA GLU A 182 -17.27 11.58 0.28
C GLU A 182 -17.76 10.30 0.97
N ILE A 183 -18.84 9.68 0.46
CA ILE A 183 -19.40 8.45 1.02
C ILE A 183 -19.40 7.36 -0.05
N LEU A 184 -18.76 6.23 0.26
CA LEU A 184 -18.78 5.01 -0.52
C LEU A 184 -19.56 3.92 0.21
N ASP A 185 -20.54 3.35 -0.48
CA ASP A 185 -21.28 2.17 -0.07
C ASP A 185 -20.77 0.95 -0.85
N LEU A 186 -20.12 0.01 -0.16
CA LEU A 186 -19.49 -1.13 -0.83
C LEU A 186 -20.52 -2.04 -1.51
N ARG A 187 -21.65 -2.33 -0.85
CA ARG A 187 -22.69 -3.29 -1.26
C ARG A 187 -22.20 -4.74 -1.42
N SER A 188 -21.09 -4.98 -2.08
CA SER A 188 -20.37 -6.25 -2.17
C SER A 188 -19.12 -6.21 -1.28
N LEU A 189 -18.99 -7.19 -0.40
CA LEU A 189 -17.90 -7.32 0.58
C LEU A 189 -16.81 -8.28 0.10
N SER A 190 -17.19 -9.26 -0.71
CA SER A 190 -16.27 -10.11 -1.47
C SER A 190 -16.93 -10.47 -2.80
N PRO A 191 -16.36 -10.08 -3.95
CA PRO A 191 -15.30 -9.08 -4.08
C PRO A 191 -15.79 -7.68 -3.67
N TRP A 192 -14.91 -6.84 -3.11
CA TRP A 192 -15.18 -5.43 -2.82
C TRP A 192 -14.43 -4.49 -3.79
N ASP A 193 -14.90 -3.26 -3.95
CA ASP A 193 -14.33 -2.28 -4.89
C ASP A 193 -13.07 -1.59 -4.35
N GLU A 194 -11.95 -2.33 -4.35
CA GLU A 194 -10.64 -1.83 -3.96
C GLU A 194 -10.27 -0.53 -4.68
N ARG A 195 -10.52 -0.48 -6.00
CA ARG A 195 -10.13 0.64 -6.84
C ARG A 195 -10.81 1.94 -6.41
N SER A 196 -12.13 1.91 -6.19
CA SER A 196 -12.87 3.11 -5.79
C SER A 196 -12.48 3.60 -4.40
N VAL A 197 -12.22 2.69 -3.46
CA VAL A 197 -11.78 3.05 -2.11
C VAL A 197 -10.38 3.67 -2.14
N LEU A 198 -9.42 3.08 -2.85
CA LEU A 198 -8.07 3.64 -3.01
C LEU A 198 -8.15 5.05 -3.62
N ALA A 199 -8.85 5.21 -4.75
CA ALA A 199 -8.98 6.49 -5.41
C ALA A 199 -9.62 7.57 -4.53
N SER A 200 -10.61 7.20 -3.72
CA SER A 200 -11.27 8.11 -2.79
C SER A 200 -10.38 8.48 -1.61
N ALA A 201 -9.71 7.49 -1.01
CA ALA A 201 -8.80 7.68 0.12
C ALA A 201 -7.59 8.55 -0.27
N GLU A 202 -7.02 8.36 -1.46
CA GLU A 202 -5.94 9.21 -1.97
C GLU A 202 -6.42 10.66 -2.21
N LYS A 203 -7.66 10.82 -2.69
CA LYS A 203 -8.22 12.15 -2.97
C LYS A 203 -8.44 12.97 -1.70
N THR A 204 -8.95 12.36 -0.63
CA THR A 204 -9.31 13.06 0.60
C THR A 204 -8.20 13.05 1.65
N ALA A 205 -7.22 12.16 1.49
CA ALA A 205 -6.13 11.88 2.44
C ALA A 205 -6.62 11.52 3.86
N ARG A 206 -7.92 11.23 4.03
CA ARG A 206 -8.54 10.84 5.30
C ARG A 206 -9.61 9.80 5.04
N LEU A 207 -9.51 8.66 5.72
CA LEU A 207 -10.42 7.53 5.53
C LEU A 207 -11.02 7.09 6.88
N LEU A 208 -12.35 6.99 6.93
CA LEU A 208 -13.05 6.35 8.02
C LEU A 208 -13.89 5.19 7.50
N VAL A 209 -13.56 3.96 7.91
CA VAL A 209 -14.35 2.76 7.60
C VAL A 209 -15.33 2.46 8.74
N VAL A 210 -16.60 2.26 8.44
CA VAL A 210 -17.66 2.04 9.43
C VAL A 210 -18.40 0.75 9.12
N HIS A 211 -18.32 -0.23 10.02
CA HIS A 211 -19.01 -1.51 9.86
C HIS A 211 -19.46 -2.11 11.19
N GLU A 212 -20.43 -3.02 11.13
CA GLU A 212 -21.11 -3.55 12.30
C GLU A 212 -20.41 -4.76 12.93
N ASP A 213 -19.66 -5.54 12.15
CA ASP A 213 -18.97 -6.72 12.67
C ASP A 213 -17.82 -6.36 13.65
N ASN A 214 -17.18 -7.40 14.18
CA ASN A 214 -16.07 -7.33 15.13
C ASN A 214 -14.93 -6.44 14.66
N HIS A 215 -14.24 -5.84 15.63
CA HIS A 215 -13.05 -5.05 15.38
C HIS A 215 -11.90 -5.92 14.87
N THR A 216 -11.65 -7.03 15.57
CA THR A 216 -10.62 -8.00 15.19
C THR A 216 -11.11 -8.85 14.03
N CYS A 217 -10.27 -8.95 12.99
CA CYS A 217 -10.57 -9.67 11.75
C CYS A 217 -11.85 -9.22 11.01
N GLY A 218 -12.41 -8.07 11.35
CA GLY A 218 -13.47 -7.45 10.56
C GLY A 218 -12.93 -6.92 9.22
N LEU A 219 -13.79 -6.89 8.20
CA LEU A 219 -13.42 -6.46 6.84
C LEU A 219 -12.82 -5.05 6.79
N GLY A 220 -13.18 -4.17 7.72
CA GLY A 220 -12.55 -2.86 7.82
C GLY A 220 -11.03 -2.94 8.04
N GLY A 221 -10.52 -3.99 8.67
CA GLY A 221 -9.07 -4.24 8.77
C GLY A 221 -8.40 -4.48 7.42
N GLU A 222 -9.01 -5.32 6.59
CA GLU A 222 -8.52 -5.61 5.22
C GLU A 222 -8.48 -4.35 4.36
N ILE A 223 -9.55 -3.53 4.43
CA ILE A 223 -9.63 -2.26 3.69
C ILE A 223 -8.51 -1.31 4.14
N LEU A 224 -8.31 -1.14 5.45
CA LEU A 224 -7.26 -0.27 5.97
C LEU A 224 -5.85 -0.79 5.62
N ALA A 225 -5.61 -2.10 5.69
CA ALA A 225 -4.34 -2.72 5.29
C ALA A 225 -4.07 -2.49 3.80
N THR A 226 -5.07 -2.75 2.94
CA THR A 226 -4.98 -2.52 1.49
C THR A 226 -4.66 -1.07 1.16
N VAL A 227 -5.30 -0.12 1.84
CA VAL A 227 -5.04 1.31 1.68
C VAL A 227 -3.61 1.66 2.11
N ALA A 228 -3.15 1.13 3.26
CA ALA A 228 -1.79 1.35 3.74
C ALA A 228 -0.72 0.81 2.77
N GLU A 229 -0.97 -0.32 2.13
CA GLU A 229 -0.03 -0.98 1.24
C GLU A 229 0.00 -0.38 -0.18
N LYS A 230 -1.15 0.10 -0.67
CA LYS A 230 -1.32 0.41 -2.11
C LYS A 230 -1.49 1.89 -2.43
N THR A 231 -1.79 2.75 -1.47
CA THR A 231 -1.91 4.19 -1.74
C THR A 231 -0.55 4.84 -1.99
N ARG A 232 -0.54 5.87 -2.83
CA ARG A 232 0.66 6.65 -3.20
C ARG A 232 0.83 7.91 -2.34
N VAL A 233 -0.15 8.23 -1.50
CA VAL A 233 -0.14 9.38 -0.62
C VAL A 233 -0.45 8.92 0.81
N PRO A 234 0.07 9.58 1.85
CA PRO A 234 -0.31 9.28 3.22
C PRO A 234 -1.81 9.51 3.43
N VAL A 235 -2.50 8.52 3.99
CA VAL A 235 -3.93 8.61 4.34
C VAL A 235 -4.08 8.45 5.85
N ALA A 236 -4.63 9.46 6.52
CA ALA A 236 -4.99 9.34 7.94
C ALA A 236 -6.26 8.50 8.07
N MET A 237 -6.16 7.32 8.70
CA MET A 237 -7.24 6.36 8.68
C MET A 237 -7.66 5.84 10.05
N ARG A 238 -8.97 5.62 10.22
CA ARG A 238 -9.58 4.98 11.38
C ARG A 238 -10.69 4.04 10.94
N ARG A 239 -11.12 3.18 11.87
CA ARG A 239 -12.35 2.41 11.72
C ARG A 239 -13.23 2.54 12.95
N VAL A 240 -14.54 2.62 12.75
CA VAL A 240 -15.54 2.56 13.83
C VAL A 240 -16.32 1.27 13.65
N THR A 241 -16.16 0.38 14.62
CA THR A 241 -16.72 -0.98 14.59
C THR A 241 -17.31 -1.33 15.94
N ARG A 242 -18.02 -2.46 16.00
CA ARG A 242 -18.30 -3.10 17.29
C ARG A 242 -16.96 -3.55 17.92
N PRO A 243 -16.73 -3.33 19.22
CA PRO A 243 -15.60 -3.96 19.92
C PRO A 243 -15.78 -5.48 19.97
N ASP A 244 -14.72 -6.22 20.31
CA ASP A 244 -14.73 -7.69 20.37
C ASP A 244 -15.49 -8.20 21.61
N THR A 245 -16.80 -7.96 21.62
CA THR A 245 -17.74 -8.29 22.70
C THR A 245 -19.12 -8.62 22.14
N HIS A 246 -19.95 -9.25 22.95
CA HIS A 246 -21.31 -9.59 22.57
C HIS A 246 -22.26 -8.39 22.63
N ILE A 247 -23.29 -8.41 21.79
CA ILE A 247 -24.32 -7.38 21.78
C ILE A 247 -25.31 -7.67 22.93
N PRO A 248 -25.43 -6.77 23.93
CA PRO A 248 -26.33 -6.99 25.06
C PRO A 248 -27.80 -6.81 24.64
N CYS A 249 -28.71 -7.49 25.35
CA CYS A 249 -30.16 -7.34 25.12
C CYS A 249 -30.69 -5.96 25.59
N ASN A 250 -30.05 -5.37 26.61
CA ASN A 250 -30.39 -4.02 27.07
C ASN A 250 -30.01 -3.00 25.97
N TYR A 251 -31.00 -2.24 25.49
CA TYR A 251 -30.81 -1.34 24.36
C TYR A 251 -29.83 -0.18 24.60
N VAL A 252 -29.70 0.31 25.84
CA VAL A 252 -28.75 1.39 26.14
C VAL A 252 -27.32 0.89 25.95
N ASN A 253 -26.99 -0.25 26.56
CA ASN A 253 -25.68 -0.89 26.40
C ASN A 253 -25.44 -1.36 24.97
N HIS A 254 -26.51 -1.70 24.25
CA HIS A 254 -26.47 -2.13 22.87
C HIS A 254 -25.99 -1.00 21.94
N VAL A 255 -26.58 0.18 22.06
CA VAL A 255 -26.18 1.36 21.29
C VAL A 255 -24.74 1.78 21.60
N GLU A 256 -24.27 1.57 22.82
CA GLU A 256 -22.88 1.84 23.21
C GLU A 256 -21.88 0.91 22.51
N VAL A 257 -22.26 -0.37 22.35
CA VAL A 257 -21.43 -1.41 21.73
C VAL A 257 -21.40 -1.27 20.21
N LEU A 258 -22.54 -1.02 19.57
CA LEU A 258 -22.60 -0.85 18.12
C LEU A 258 -21.94 0.46 17.65
N PRO A 259 -21.51 0.54 16.37
CA PRO A 259 -21.24 1.82 15.76
C PRO A 259 -22.42 2.77 15.92
N SER A 260 -22.16 4.01 16.34
CA SER A 260 -23.20 4.99 16.64
C SER A 260 -22.90 6.29 15.93
N PHE A 261 -23.91 7.14 15.72
CA PHE A 261 -23.70 8.44 15.09
C PHE A 261 -22.69 9.27 15.91
N ARG A 262 -22.80 9.23 17.25
CA ARG A 262 -21.83 9.91 18.12
C ARG A 262 -20.40 9.45 17.89
N ARG A 263 -20.18 8.13 17.84
CA ARG A 263 -18.84 7.56 17.67
C ARG A 263 -18.26 7.87 16.28
N VAL A 264 -19.06 7.70 15.23
CA VAL A 264 -18.64 8.00 13.85
C VAL A 264 -18.29 9.48 13.70
N LEU A 265 -19.13 10.39 14.19
CA LEU A 265 -18.86 11.82 14.12
C LEU A 265 -17.66 12.25 14.98
N ALA A 266 -17.50 11.69 16.18
CA ALA A 266 -16.35 11.97 17.03
C ALA A 266 -15.04 11.55 16.36
N THR A 267 -14.97 10.34 15.81
CA THR A 267 -13.77 9.87 15.09
C THR A 267 -13.51 10.66 13.81
N ALA A 268 -14.55 11.07 13.08
CA ALA A 268 -14.39 11.96 11.93
C ALA A 268 -13.87 13.35 12.35
N ALA A 269 -14.42 13.93 13.42
CA ALA A 269 -13.98 15.21 13.98
C ALA A 269 -12.51 15.15 14.42
N GLU A 270 -12.07 14.06 15.04
CA GLU A 270 -10.66 13.82 15.39
C GLU A 270 -9.77 13.80 14.14
N LEU A 271 -10.13 13.03 13.10
CA LEU A 271 -9.38 12.99 11.84
C LEU A 271 -9.29 14.37 11.13
N LEU A 272 -10.27 15.22 11.38
CA LEU A 272 -10.41 16.56 10.79
C LEU A 272 -9.90 17.69 11.71
N ASN A 273 -9.40 17.37 12.90
CA ASN A 273 -8.97 18.33 13.93
C ASN A 273 -10.07 19.35 14.32
N LEU A 274 -11.31 18.88 14.45
CA LEU A 274 -12.44 19.66 14.93
C LEU A 274 -12.65 19.45 16.43
N ASP A 275 -13.19 20.47 17.10
CA ASP A 275 -13.76 20.31 18.43
C ASP A 275 -15.24 19.93 18.29
N LEU A 276 -15.66 18.93 19.06
CA LEU A 276 -17.03 18.44 19.09
C LEU A 276 -17.58 18.53 20.52
N VAL A 277 -18.66 19.29 20.68
CA VAL A 277 -19.44 19.36 21.92
C VAL A 277 -20.87 18.94 21.64
N TRP A 278 -21.44 18.12 22.52
CA TRP A 278 -22.84 17.72 22.42
C TRP A 278 -23.69 18.63 23.31
N ARG A 279 -24.70 19.29 22.72
CA ARG A 279 -25.74 19.99 23.49
C ARG A 279 -26.83 19.00 23.83
N GLU A 280 -27.15 18.90 25.11
CA GLU A 280 -28.28 18.12 25.57
C GLU A 280 -29.60 18.73 25.06
N PRO A 281 -30.64 17.90 24.82
CA PRO A 281 -31.97 18.41 24.56
C PRO A 281 -32.44 19.30 25.72
N PRO A 282 -33.24 20.35 25.47
CA PRO A 282 -33.81 21.15 26.55
C PRO A 282 -34.60 20.25 27.50
N ALA A 283 -34.43 20.46 28.81
CA ALA A 283 -35.20 19.76 29.83
C ALA A 283 -36.70 19.95 29.57
N PRO A 284 -37.54 18.92 29.81
CA PRO A 284 -38.99 19.06 29.70
C PRO A 284 -39.46 20.28 30.51
N GLN A 285 -40.25 21.17 29.90
CA GLN A 285 -40.81 22.30 30.62
C GLN A 285 -41.71 21.81 31.77
N ASP A 286 -41.43 22.28 32.98
CA ASP A 286 -42.18 21.91 34.18
C ASP A 286 -43.70 22.12 33.99
N GLY A 287 -44.47 21.04 34.16
CA GLY A 287 -45.93 21.04 34.21
C GLY A 287 -46.66 20.65 32.91
N LEU A 288 -45.96 20.47 31.78
CA LEU A 288 -46.55 19.99 30.53
C LEU A 288 -46.02 18.59 30.18
N SER A 289 -46.92 17.62 30.17
CA SER A 289 -46.68 16.23 29.74
C SER A 289 -47.25 16.01 28.35
N VAL A 290 -46.78 14.99 27.64
CA VAL A 290 -47.20 14.73 26.25
C VAL A 290 -47.82 13.34 26.15
N ILE A 291 -48.93 13.23 25.44
CA ILE A 291 -49.48 11.95 24.97
C ILE A 291 -48.93 11.71 23.57
N GLU A 292 -48.28 10.57 23.36
CA GLU A 292 -47.63 10.20 22.11
C GLU A 292 -48.39 9.10 21.38
N ALA A 293 -48.18 9.02 20.07
CA ALA A 293 -48.64 7.93 19.24
C ALA A 293 -47.94 6.62 19.63
N ILE A 294 -48.70 5.54 19.82
CA ILE A 294 -48.16 4.20 20.09
C ILE A 294 -48.42 3.29 18.88
N GLY A 295 -47.61 2.25 18.71
CA GLY A 295 -47.85 1.18 17.73
C GLY A 295 -48.60 -0.01 18.33
N SER A 296 -49.11 -0.88 17.47
CA SER A 296 -49.74 -2.16 17.86
C SER A 296 -48.71 -3.23 18.26
N GLY A 297 -47.44 -3.05 17.88
CA GLY A 297 -46.32 -3.88 18.30
C GLY A 297 -44.96 -3.22 18.04
N PRO A 298 -43.85 -3.85 18.48
CA PRO A 298 -42.49 -3.30 18.37
C PRO A 298 -41.95 -3.17 16.94
N ALA A 299 -42.72 -3.62 15.94
CA ALA A 299 -42.38 -3.51 14.52
C ALA A 299 -43.01 -2.29 13.83
N ASP A 300 -43.92 -1.58 14.48
CA ASP A 300 -44.58 -0.40 13.90
C ASP A 300 -43.67 0.83 14.10
N GLU A 301 -43.26 1.45 12.99
CA GLU A 301 -42.44 2.68 13.01
C GLU A 301 -43.29 3.95 12.83
N SER A 302 -44.46 3.82 12.20
CA SER A 302 -45.44 4.89 12.04
C SER A 302 -46.87 4.35 12.15
N VAL A 303 -47.79 5.23 12.51
CA VAL A 303 -49.23 4.98 12.61
C VAL A 303 -49.99 6.14 11.99
N VAL A 304 -51.16 5.87 11.42
CA VAL A 304 -52.05 6.91 10.90
C VAL A 304 -53.03 7.29 11.99
N VAL A 305 -53.20 8.59 12.23
CA VAL A 305 -54.22 9.10 13.14
C VAL A 305 -55.57 8.96 12.44
N ALA A 306 -56.36 7.96 12.82
CA ALA A 306 -57.67 7.73 12.20
C ALA A 306 -58.70 8.76 12.68
N GLU A 307 -58.73 9.04 13.98
CA GLU A 307 -59.68 9.96 14.60
C GLU A 307 -59.12 10.52 15.92
N LEU A 308 -59.44 11.78 16.26
CA LEU A 308 -59.04 12.43 17.52
C LEU A 308 -60.28 12.73 18.35
N PHE A 309 -60.38 12.12 19.54
CA PHE A 309 -61.58 12.21 20.37
C PHE A 309 -61.56 13.38 21.38
N VAL A 310 -60.44 14.11 21.47
CA VAL A 310 -60.25 15.21 22.43
C VAL A 310 -59.66 16.45 21.75
N LYS A 311 -60.03 17.64 22.23
CA LYS A 311 -59.59 18.93 21.70
C LYS A 311 -58.94 19.80 22.78
N PRO A 312 -58.19 20.85 22.40
CA PRO A 312 -57.63 21.79 23.37
C PRO A 312 -58.70 22.41 24.27
N GLY A 313 -58.46 22.43 25.58
CA GLY A 313 -59.38 22.85 26.63
C GLY A 313 -60.16 21.71 27.30
N ASP A 314 -60.15 20.50 26.73
CA ASP A 314 -60.82 19.35 27.35
C ASP A 314 -60.02 18.82 28.55
N THR A 315 -60.72 18.39 29.59
CA THR A 315 -60.12 17.71 30.74
C THR A 315 -60.24 16.20 30.54
N ILE A 316 -59.10 15.51 30.59
CA ILE A 316 -59.01 14.06 30.41
C ILE A 316 -58.55 13.37 31.69
N ALA A 317 -59.07 12.19 31.97
CA ALA A 317 -58.62 11.30 33.03
C ALA A 317 -57.78 10.13 32.47
N ARG A 318 -56.90 9.58 33.30
CA ARG A 318 -56.16 8.36 32.95
C ARG A 318 -57.13 7.21 32.65
N GLY A 319 -57.03 6.66 31.45
CA GLY A 319 -57.90 5.60 30.92
C GLY A 319 -58.89 6.07 29.86
N ASP A 320 -59.11 7.38 29.71
CA ASP A 320 -60.00 7.92 28.69
C ASP A 320 -59.43 7.69 27.29
N VAL A 321 -60.28 7.35 26.32
CA VAL A 321 -59.88 7.20 24.92
C VAL A 321 -59.68 8.59 24.31
N VAL A 322 -58.50 8.85 23.75
CA VAL A 322 -58.10 10.17 23.23
C VAL A 322 -57.89 10.22 21.73
N ALA A 323 -57.57 9.09 21.10
CA ALA A 323 -57.44 8.97 19.64
C ALA A 323 -57.68 7.53 19.19
N ALA A 324 -58.06 7.33 17.92
CA ALA A 324 -57.98 6.05 17.23
C ALA A 324 -56.75 6.07 16.31
N LEU A 325 -55.91 5.05 16.41
CA LEU A 325 -54.69 4.93 15.61
C LEU A 325 -54.78 3.68 14.72
N GLU A 326 -54.41 3.84 13.45
CA GLU A 326 -54.30 2.76 12.49
C GLU A 326 -52.83 2.39 12.30
N ALA A 327 -52.48 1.17 12.72
CA ALA A 327 -51.20 0.54 12.41
C ALA A 327 -51.37 -0.46 11.27
N THR A 328 -50.26 -0.89 10.66
CA THR A 328 -50.19 -1.77 9.48
C THR A 328 -51.07 -3.04 9.55
N LYS A 329 -51.40 -3.52 10.76
CA LYS A 329 -52.14 -4.77 10.98
C LYS A 329 -53.46 -4.62 11.73
N SER A 330 -53.79 -3.42 12.24
CA SER A 330 -54.95 -3.22 13.10
C SER A 330 -55.20 -1.74 13.39
N VAL A 331 -56.48 -1.38 13.54
CA VAL A 331 -56.91 -0.13 14.19
C VAL A 331 -57.13 -0.39 15.68
N PHE A 332 -56.69 0.51 16.54
CA PHE A 332 -56.89 0.41 17.98
C PHE A 332 -57.05 1.79 18.65
N GLU A 333 -57.65 1.78 19.83
CA GLU A 333 -57.90 2.99 20.61
C GLU A 333 -56.71 3.33 21.52
N LEU A 334 -56.24 4.58 21.43
CA LEU A 334 -55.25 5.14 22.33
C LEU A 334 -55.95 5.70 23.56
N THR A 335 -55.59 5.18 24.74
CA THR A 335 -56.06 5.68 26.02
C THR A 335 -55.04 6.59 26.68
N SER A 336 -55.50 7.66 27.34
CA SER A 336 -54.65 8.59 28.06
C SER A 336 -53.99 7.91 29.26
N GLN A 337 -52.67 8.09 29.42
CA GLN A 337 -51.95 7.69 30.63
C GLN A 337 -51.90 8.79 31.70
N LEU A 338 -52.46 9.96 31.40
CA LEU A 338 -52.33 11.19 32.18
C LEU A 338 -53.72 11.74 32.52
N SER A 339 -53.86 12.32 33.71
CA SER A 339 -55.02 13.15 34.04
C SER A 339 -54.60 14.62 33.99
N GLY A 340 -55.37 15.45 33.29
CA GLY A 340 -55.04 16.87 33.12
C GLY A 340 -55.85 17.56 32.03
N GLU A 341 -55.48 18.79 31.71
CA GLU A 341 -56.12 19.59 30.67
C GLU A 341 -55.31 19.50 29.36
N VAL A 342 -55.96 19.21 28.24
CA VAL A 342 -55.35 19.21 26.91
C VAL A 342 -55.07 20.66 26.52
N VAL A 343 -53.80 21.03 26.37
CA VAL A 343 -53.37 22.39 26.05
C VAL A 343 -53.26 22.61 24.55
N GLU A 344 -52.81 21.59 23.83
CA GLU A 344 -52.53 21.69 22.39
C GLU A 344 -52.64 20.31 21.74
N THR A 345 -53.21 20.27 20.55
CA THR A 345 -53.20 19.10 19.66
C THR A 345 -52.12 19.30 18.61
N LEU A 346 -51.24 18.31 18.43
CA LEU A 346 -50.02 18.41 17.64
C LEU A 346 -50.03 17.59 16.34
N ALA A 347 -51.08 16.79 16.13
CA ALA A 347 -51.32 16.03 14.91
C ALA A 347 -52.79 16.19 14.50
N ASN A 348 -53.08 16.08 13.21
CA ASN A 348 -54.43 16.12 12.68
C ASN A 348 -54.92 14.72 12.30
N GLU A 349 -56.23 14.55 12.18
CA GLU A 349 -56.82 13.34 11.61
C GLU A 349 -56.32 13.14 10.17
N GLY A 350 -55.94 11.92 9.84
CA GLY A 350 -55.32 11.54 8.58
C GLY A 350 -53.78 11.68 8.55
N ASP A 351 -53.16 12.32 9.56
CA ASP A 351 -51.69 12.44 9.60
C ASP A 351 -51.04 11.07 9.85
N SER A 352 -50.01 10.76 9.05
CA SER A 352 -49.11 9.64 9.34
C SER A 352 -47.98 10.13 10.24
N VAL A 353 -47.96 9.64 11.48
CA VAL A 353 -47.02 10.06 12.51
C VAL A 353 -46.12 8.91 12.95
N ALA A 354 -44.87 9.19 13.28
CA ALA A 354 -43.96 8.19 13.80
C ALA A 354 -44.41 7.69 15.19
N VAL A 355 -44.16 6.42 15.51
CA VAL A 355 -44.39 5.90 16.87
C VAL A 355 -43.48 6.66 17.85
N GLY A 356 -44.09 7.25 18.89
CA GLY A 356 -43.43 8.18 19.82
C GLY A 356 -43.58 9.67 19.45
N ALA A 357 -44.22 10.00 18.31
CA ALA A 357 -44.51 11.39 17.97
C ALA A 357 -45.58 11.97 18.92
N PRO A 358 -45.45 13.25 19.29
CA PRO A 358 -46.37 13.88 20.22
C PRO A 358 -47.73 14.15 19.55
N LEU A 359 -48.83 13.66 20.14
CA LEU A 359 -50.20 13.88 19.66
C LEU A 359 -50.90 15.01 20.42
N PHE A 360 -50.73 15.05 21.75
CA PHE A 360 -51.34 16.07 22.61
C PHE A 360 -50.37 16.56 23.68
N LYS A 361 -50.35 17.87 23.97
CA LYS A 361 -49.76 18.42 25.19
C LYS A 361 -50.82 18.51 26.27
N VAL A 362 -50.52 17.99 27.46
CA VAL A 362 -51.43 17.92 28.60
C VAL A 362 -50.77 18.58 29.80
N ARG A 363 -51.47 19.53 30.42
CA ARG A 363 -51.05 20.14 31.68
C ARG A 363 -51.46 19.23 32.83
N SER A 364 -50.49 18.65 33.52
CA SER A 364 -50.74 17.67 34.59
C SER A 364 -49.88 17.95 35.82
N ALA A 365 -50.46 17.76 37.00
CA ALA A 365 -49.77 17.87 38.29
C ALA A 365 -48.98 16.60 38.66
N GLN A 366 -49.18 15.48 37.96
CA GLN A 366 -48.49 14.22 38.22
C GLN A 366 -47.40 13.98 37.17
N ALA A 367 -46.14 14.26 37.53
CA ALA A 367 -44.99 13.88 36.71
C ALA A 367 -44.87 12.34 36.67
N ASN A 368 -45.10 11.74 35.51
CA ASN A 368 -45.04 10.29 35.35
C ASN A 368 -43.58 9.81 35.48
N ARG A 369 -43.28 9.01 36.52
CA ARG A 369 -41.93 8.58 36.92
C ARG A 369 -41.43 7.28 36.26
N ARG A 370 -42.14 6.71 35.27
CA ARG A 370 -41.66 5.50 34.57
C ARG A 370 -40.78 5.92 33.38
N PRO A 371 -39.46 5.69 33.41
CA PRO A 371 -38.60 6.01 32.27
C PRO A 371 -39.02 5.15 31.08
N LYS A 372 -39.20 5.75 29.91
CA LYS A 372 -39.49 5.01 28.68
C LYS A 372 -38.31 4.08 28.34
N PRO A 373 -38.57 2.89 27.79
CA PRO A 373 -37.51 2.09 27.18
C PRO A 373 -36.90 2.91 26.03
N ILE A 374 -35.61 3.19 26.12
CA ILE A 374 -34.87 3.85 25.04
C ILE A 374 -34.87 2.87 23.85
N SER A 375 -35.34 3.33 22.68
CA SER A 375 -35.47 2.54 21.45
C SER A 375 -34.67 3.11 20.28
N GLN A 376 -34.04 4.28 20.46
CA GLN A 376 -33.15 4.95 19.52
C GLN A 376 -32.01 5.66 20.25
N GLU A 377 -30.88 5.90 19.57
CA GLU A 377 -29.75 6.64 20.13
C GLU A 377 -30.16 8.08 20.48
N GLN A 378 -30.02 8.47 21.75
CA GLN A 378 -30.23 9.84 22.22
C GLN A 378 -28.92 10.63 22.12
N HIS A 379 -28.60 11.09 20.91
CA HIS A 379 -27.30 11.71 20.66
C HIS A 379 -27.22 13.19 21.02
N GLY A 380 -28.33 13.93 21.18
CA GLY A 380 -28.29 15.39 21.34
C GLY A 380 -27.81 16.12 20.07
N THR A 381 -27.65 17.45 20.12
CA THR A 381 -27.26 18.23 18.94
C THR A 381 -25.73 18.42 18.92
N PRO A 382 -25.02 17.98 17.87
CA PRO A 382 -23.59 18.21 17.76
C PRO A 382 -23.30 19.69 17.46
N VAL A 383 -22.32 20.26 18.14
CA VAL A 383 -21.76 21.57 17.85
C VAL A 383 -20.30 21.36 17.50
N LEU A 384 -19.99 21.53 16.23
CA LEU A 384 -18.63 21.46 15.71
C LEU A 384 -18.04 22.86 15.65
N THR A 385 -16.80 23.00 16.08
CA THR A 385 -16.03 24.23 15.87
C THR A 385 -14.65 23.89 15.34
N ARG A 386 -14.18 24.68 14.37
CA ARG A 386 -12.79 24.58 13.91
C ARG A 386 -11.90 25.06 15.04
N ARG A 387 -10.93 24.25 15.48
CA ARG A 387 -9.89 24.73 16.39
C ARG A 387 -9.21 25.96 15.77
N LYS A 388 -9.19 27.08 16.49
CA LYS A 388 -8.26 28.18 16.17
C LYS A 388 -6.86 27.61 16.32
N CYS A 389 -6.15 27.43 15.20
CA CYS A 389 -4.75 27.09 15.19
C CYS A 389 -3.94 28.23 15.84
N GLU A 390 -3.81 28.24 17.17
CA GLU A 390 -2.73 28.96 17.88
C GLU A 390 -1.45 28.11 17.97
N ALA A 391 -1.59 26.82 17.71
CA ALA A 391 -0.51 26.02 17.19
C ALA A 391 -0.86 25.73 15.74
N THR A 392 -0.12 26.32 14.80
CA THR A 392 0.11 25.62 13.54
C THR A 392 0.54 24.23 13.98
N TYR A 393 -0.28 23.22 13.73
CA TYR A 393 0.28 21.88 13.69
C TYR A 393 1.33 21.97 12.58
N HIS A 394 2.59 22.15 12.98
CA HIS A 394 3.61 21.34 12.39
C HIS A 394 3.08 19.92 12.61
N LEU A 395 2.42 19.37 11.58
CA LEU A 395 2.47 17.94 11.38
C LEU A 395 3.92 17.58 11.69
N PRO A 396 4.23 16.51 12.42
CA PRO A 396 5.49 15.89 12.16
C PRO A 396 5.45 15.57 10.66
N VAL A 397 5.97 16.48 9.83
CA VAL A 397 6.94 16.06 8.85
C VAL A 397 8.03 15.45 9.72
N ARG A 398 7.81 14.18 10.08
CA ARG A 398 8.76 13.11 10.09
C ARG A 398 8.29 11.94 11.01
N TYR A 399 7.65 10.88 10.51
CA TYR A 399 8.58 9.81 10.11
C TYR A 399 9.19 10.47 8.91
N ALA A 400 10.45 10.86 9.03
CA ALA A 400 11.18 11.06 7.80
C ALA A 400 10.85 9.76 7.05
N GLU A 401 10.54 9.80 5.75
CA GLU A 401 11.22 8.78 4.96
C GLU A 401 12.62 8.78 5.53
N PRO A 402 13.04 7.76 6.31
CA PRO A 402 14.16 7.87 7.23
C PRO A 402 15.18 8.68 6.51
N ARG A 403 15.41 9.96 6.94
CA ARG A 403 15.96 11.01 6.04
C ARG A 403 17.08 10.30 5.35
N ALA A 404 16.98 10.12 4.01
CA ALA A 404 17.87 9.19 3.36
C ALA A 404 19.29 9.53 3.84
N PHE A 405 19.87 8.63 4.62
CA PHE A 405 21.05 8.96 5.40
C PHE A 405 22.11 9.35 4.38
N GLU A 406 22.79 10.46 4.65
CA GLU A 406 23.80 10.92 3.71
C GLU A 406 24.93 9.91 3.66
N VAL A 407 25.22 9.46 2.45
CA VAL A 407 26.30 8.51 2.20
C VAL A 407 27.47 9.28 1.63
N GLY A 408 28.60 9.19 2.32
CA GLY A 408 29.87 9.73 1.87
C GLY A 408 30.68 8.67 1.13
N ILE A 409 31.52 9.10 0.20
CA ILE A 409 32.56 8.28 -0.44
C ILE A 409 33.94 8.73 0.04
N SER A 410 34.81 7.78 0.41
CA SER A 410 36.19 8.03 0.80
C SER A 410 37.08 8.42 -0.39
N HIS A 411 38.39 8.53 -0.16
CA HIS A 411 39.35 8.41 -1.26
C HIS A 411 39.24 7.04 -1.94
N VAL A 412 39.55 6.97 -3.24
CA VAL A 412 39.55 5.72 -3.99
C VAL A 412 40.99 5.23 -4.14
N SER A 413 41.30 4.09 -3.53
CA SER A 413 42.60 3.46 -3.67
C SER A 413 42.59 2.46 -4.82
N THR A 414 43.72 2.33 -5.52
CA THR A 414 43.84 1.45 -6.69
C THR A 414 45.07 0.54 -6.61
N ALA A 415 44.95 -0.60 -7.29
CA ALA A 415 46.03 -1.54 -7.56
C ALA A 415 45.94 -1.98 -9.02
N PHE A 416 47.10 -2.21 -9.64
CA PHE A 416 47.22 -2.58 -11.05
C PHE A 416 48.09 -3.82 -11.14
N GLY A 417 47.95 -4.57 -12.23
CA GLY A 417 48.91 -5.64 -12.52
C GLY A 417 50.34 -5.10 -12.63
N GLY A 418 51.32 -5.87 -12.17
CA GLY A 418 52.73 -5.49 -12.13
C GLY A 418 53.40 -5.34 -13.49
N ARG A 419 52.76 -5.77 -14.59
CA ARG A 419 53.30 -5.66 -15.95
C ARG A 419 52.62 -4.56 -16.73
N CYS A 420 53.35 -3.51 -17.07
CA CYS A 420 52.90 -2.50 -18.04
C CYS A 420 53.11 -3.03 -19.47
N VAL A 421 52.02 -3.36 -20.15
CA VAL A 421 52.00 -3.91 -21.50
C VAL A 421 51.74 -2.79 -22.50
N THR A 422 52.72 -2.54 -23.37
CA THR A 422 52.64 -1.53 -24.42
C THR A 422 51.96 -2.09 -25.68
N ASN A 423 51.44 -1.22 -26.54
CA ASN A 423 50.94 -1.64 -27.85
C ASN A 423 52.00 -2.39 -28.69
N ASN A 424 53.27 -1.98 -28.62
CA ASN A 424 54.35 -2.64 -29.36
C ASN A 424 54.58 -4.09 -28.89
N GLU A 425 54.42 -4.37 -27.60
CA GLU A 425 54.48 -5.73 -27.06
C GLU A 425 53.35 -6.61 -27.62
N LEU A 426 52.11 -6.09 -27.69
CA LEU A 426 50.97 -6.80 -28.27
C LEU A 426 51.06 -7.01 -29.79
N LEU A 427 51.89 -6.22 -30.46
CA LEU A 427 52.12 -6.30 -31.91
C LEU A 427 53.28 -7.23 -32.28
N ALA A 428 54.05 -7.71 -31.29
CA ALA A 428 55.13 -8.67 -31.52
C ALA A 428 54.56 -9.93 -32.20
N GLY A 429 54.93 -10.16 -33.47
CA GLY A 429 54.42 -11.27 -34.27
C GLY A 429 53.16 -11.00 -35.09
N ARG A 430 52.65 -9.76 -35.15
CA ARG A 430 51.46 -9.37 -35.94
C ARG A 430 51.80 -8.40 -37.08
N PRO A 431 52.41 -8.86 -38.19
CA PRO A 431 52.72 -8.01 -39.34
C PRO A 431 51.41 -7.52 -40.00
N GLY A 432 51.13 -6.21 -39.93
CA GLY A 432 49.93 -5.61 -40.52
C GLY A 432 49.20 -4.60 -39.63
N HIS A 433 49.57 -4.49 -38.36
CA HIS A 433 49.03 -3.51 -37.43
C HIS A 433 50.15 -2.68 -36.79
N THR A 434 49.88 -1.40 -36.58
CA THR A 434 50.81 -0.46 -35.93
C THR A 434 50.27 0.03 -34.59
N ASP A 435 51.14 0.57 -33.75
CA ASP A 435 50.73 1.25 -32.50
C ASP A 435 49.71 2.37 -32.80
N ALA A 436 49.93 3.12 -33.88
CA ALA A 436 49.01 4.15 -34.36
C ALA A 436 47.62 3.58 -34.71
N ASP A 437 47.53 2.33 -35.21
CA ASP A 437 46.25 1.68 -35.48
C ASP A 437 45.48 1.37 -34.20
N ILE A 438 46.16 0.86 -33.18
CA ILE A 438 45.55 0.58 -31.87
C ILE A 438 45.08 1.90 -31.24
N GLN A 439 45.96 2.90 -31.13
CA GLN A 439 45.60 4.20 -30.55
C GLN A 439 44.45 4.87 -31.30
N ARG A 440 44.41 4.82 -32.64
CA ARG A 440 43.30 5.37 -33.42
C ARG A 440 41.98 4.62 -33.18
N ARG A 441 42.03 3.30 -32.96
CA ARG A 441 40.82 2.48 -32.76
C ARG A 441 40.29 2.53 -31.34
N THR A 442 41.18 2.61 -30.36
CA THR A 442 40.84 2.40 -28.95
C THR A 442 41.19 3.59 -28.06
N GLY A 443 42.14 4.44 -28.47
CA GLY A 443 42.76 5.49 -27.66
C GLY A 443 43.77 4.99 -26.64
N ILE A 444 44.08 3.69 -26.62
CA ILE A 444 44.92 3.07 -25.60
C ILE A 444 46.35 2.94 -26.11
N ALA A 445 47.32 3.39 -25.32
CA ALA A 445 48.76 3.27 -25.58
C ALA A 445 49.41 2.15 -24.74
N SER A 446 48.90 1.94 -23.53
CA SER A 446 49.37 0.89 -22.61
C SER A 446 48.23 0.38 -21.72
N ARG A 447 48.44 -0.78 -21.11
CA ARG A 447 47.60 -1.33 -20.04
C ARG A 447 48.46 -2.07 -19.02
N TYR A 448 47.87 -2.41 -17.88
CA TYR A 448 48.52 -3.26 -16.90
C TYR A 448 47.95 -4.67 -16.97
N TRP A 449 48.80 -5.69 -16.96
CA TRP A 449 48.43 -7.09 -16.80
C TRP A 449 49.06 -7.66 -15.54
N VAL A 450 48.42 -8.65 -14.93
CA VAL A 450 48.96 -9.36 -13.78
C VAL A 450 50.30 -10.01 -14.10
N GLY A 451 51.23 -9.97 -13.13
CA GLY A 451 52.47 -10.74 -13.13
C GLY A 451 52.26 -12.22 -12.78
N GLU A 452 53.34 -12.99 -12.77
CA GLU A 452 53.32 -14.46 -12.61
C GLU A 452 52.72 -14.95 -11.27
N HIS A 453 52.72 -14.11 -10.23
CA HIS A 453 52.21 -14.45 -8.89
C HIS A 453 51.06 -13.55 -8.43
N GLU A 454 50.55 -12.70 -9.33
CA GLU A 454 49.47 -11.79 -9.04
C GLU A 454 48.13 -12.40 -9.43
N THR A 455 47.14 -12.23 -8.55
CA THR A 455 45.77 -12.72 -8.73
C THR A 455 44.78 -11.58 -8.52
N ALA A 456 43.53 -11.79 -8.93
CA ALA A 456 42.46 -10.83 -8.64
C ALA A 456 42.32 -10.57 -7.14
N VAL A 457 42.54 -11.58 -6.28
CA VAL A 457 42.48 -11.45 -4.82
C VAL A 457 43.65 -10.63 -4.29
N SER A 458 44.89 -10.85 -4.75
CA SER A 458 46.05 -10.08 -4.28
C SER A 458 46.00 -8.61 -4.72
N LEU A 459 45.53 -8.32 -5.94
CA LEU A 459 45.32 -6.95 -6.38
C LEU A 459 44.25 -6.26 -5.53
N ALA A 460 43.13 -6.94 -5.28
CA ALA A 460 42.07 -6.45 -4.42
C ALA A 460 42.55 -6.21 -2.98
N ALA A 461 43.27 -7.15 -2.38
CA ALA A 461 43.85 -6.98 -1.06
C ALA A 461 44.81 -5.79 -1.01
N GLN A 462 45.64 -5.57 -2.04
CA GLN A 462 46.52 -4.40 -2.11
C GLN A 462 45.73 -3.09 -2.18
N ALA A 463 44.67 -3.01 -2.99
CA ALA A 463 43.81 -1.82 -3.05
C ALA A 463 43.11 -1.57 -1.71
N CYS A 464 42.59 -2.63 -1.08
CA CYS A 464 41.94 -2.57 0.23
C CYS A 464 42.91 -2.11 1.33
N TRP A 465 44.13 -2.66 1.39
CA TRP A 465 45.13 -2.21 2.36
C TRP A 465 45.48 -0.74 2.20
N LYS A 466 45.66 -0.26 0.96
CA LYS A 466 45.89 1.17 0.71
C LYS A 466 44.71 2.03 1.19
N ALA A 467 43.47 1.58 0.99
CA ALA A 467 42.28 2.29 1.45
C ALA A 467 42.21 2.31 2.99
N LEU A 468 42.42 1.15 3.63
CA LEU A 468 42.41 1.02 5.09
C LEU A 468 43.54 1.84 5.73
N ASP A 469 44.75 1.81 5.18
CA ASP A 469 45.89 2.61 5.67
C ASP A 469 45.64 4.12 5.51
N HIS A 470 45.13 4.55 4.36
CA HIS A 470 44.78 5.95 4.12
C HIS A 470 43.70 6.44 5.09
N GLU A 471 42.70 5.59 5.34
CA GLU A 471 41.61 5.87 6.28
C GLU A 471 41.97 5.53 7.73
N GLN A 472 43.18 5.05 8.03
CA GLN A 472 43.60 4.65 9.37
C GLN A 472 42.60 3.69 10.05
N MET A 473 42.14 2.68 9.30
CA MET A 473 41.15 1.69 9.73
C MET A 473 41.74 0.29 9.71
N ILE A 474 41.16 -0.60 10.53
CA ILE A 474 41.38 -2.04 10.47
C ILE A 474 40.17 -2.74 9.84
N VAL A 475 40.33 -4.01 9.48
CA VAL A 475 39.24 -4.82 8.89
C VAL A 475 38.01 -4.85 9.80
N ASP A 476 38.21 -4.95 11.11
CA ASP A 476 37.12 -5.03 12.10
C ASP A 476 36.27 -3.75 12.22
N ASP A 477 36.72 -2.63 11.64
CA ASP A 477 35.95 -1.37 11.59
C ASP A 477 34.90 -1.35 10.46
N LEU A 478 34.90 -2.37 9.60
CA LEU A 478 33.99 -2.51 8.45
C LEU A 478 32.77 -3.35 8.82
N ASP A 479 31.61 -2.97 8.28
CA ASP A 479 30.34 -3.66 8.53
C ASP A 479 29.88 -4.51 7.34
N LEU A 480 30.37 -4.17 6.14
CA LEU A 480 29.99 -4.84 4.89
C LEU A 480 31.12 -4.73 3.85
N VAL A 481 31.40 -5.85 3.15
CA VAL A 481 32.28 -5.90 1.98
C VAL A 481 31.49 -6.32 0.74
N ILE A 482 31.52 -5.49 -0.30
CA ILE A 482 30.91 -5.79 -1.60
C ILE A 482 32.00 -5.85 -2.65
N CYS A 483 32.16 -6.98 -3.32
CA CYS A 483 33.10 -7.11 -4.45
C CYS A 483 32.33 -7.08 -5.79
N ALA A 484 32.51 -6.03 -6.58
CA ALA A 484 32.07 -5.98 -7.96
C ALA A 484 33.13 -6.62 -8.87
N THR A 485 32.80 -7.75 -9.50
CA THR A 485 33.71 -8.43 -10.41
C THR A 485 32.97 -9.17 -11.51
N THR A 486 33.58 -9.21 -12.69
CA THR A 486 33.13 -10.03 -13.83
C THR A 486 34.03 -11.24 -14.07
N SER A 487 35.16 -11.30 -13.36
CA SER A 487 36.17 -12.34 -13.47
C SER A 487 36.44 -13.02 -12.11
N PRO A 488 35.41 -13.56 -11.42
CA PRO A 488 35.64 -14.28 -10.18
C PRO A 488 36.50 -15.52 -10.46
N THR A 489 37.43 -15.81 -9.56
CA THR A 489 38.38 -16.92 -9.76
C THR A 489 37.77 -18.28 -9.43
N VAL A 490 36.70 -18.32 -8.63
CA VAL A 490 35.91 -19.51 -8.28
C VAL A 490 34.44 -19.10 -8.11
N VAL A 491 33.52 -20.07 -8.18
CA VAL A 491 32.09 -19.83 -7.90
C VAL A 491 31.82 -19.66 -6.41
N THR A 492 32.48 -20.48 -5.58
CA THR A 492 32.40 -20.41 -4.12
C THR A 492 33.74 -20.83 -3.52
N PRO A 493 34.24 -20.18 -2.46
CA PRO A 493 33.66 -19.01 -1.77
C PRO A 493 33.70 -17.72 -2.63
N SER A 494 32.88 -16.73 -2.28
CA SER A 494 32.83 -15.44 -2.98
C SER A 494 34.18 -14.72 -2.97
N MET A 495 34.43 -13.87 -3.98
CA MET A 495 35.61 -13.02 -4.05
C MET A 495 35.71 -12.10 -2.82
N ALA A 496 34.60 -11.54 -2.35
CA ALA A 496 34.56 -10.73 -1.12
C ALA A 496 35.07 -11.51 0.12
N CYS A 497 34.60 -12.75 0.32
CA CYS A 497 35.09 -13.59 1.42
C CYS A 497 36.58 -13.95 1.29
N ARG A 498 37.06 -14.17 0.06
CA ARG A 498 38.48 -14.45 -0.19
C ARG A 498 39.36 -13.23 0.05
N ILE A 499 38.89 -12.03 -0.30
CA ILE A 499 39.58 -10.77 0.02
C ILE A 499 39.67 -10.61 1.54
N LEU A 500 38.58 -10.84 2.29
CA LEU A 500 38.62 -10.80 3.75
C LEU A 500 39.59 -11.82 4.37
N ASN A 501 39.63 -13.04 3.81
CA ASN A 501 40.60 -14.05 4.24
C ASN A 501 42.04 -13.58 4.00
N GLU A 502 42.32 -12.96 2.86
CA GLU A 502 43.64 -12.40 2.53
C GLU A 502 44.02 -11.24 3.47
N LEU A 503 43.11 -10.29 3.70
CA LEU A 503 43.32 -9.15 4.59
C LEU A 503 43.56 -9.56 6.06
N SER A 504 43.04 -10.70 6.48
CA SER A 504 43.22 -11.20 7.86
C SER A 504 44.36 -12.21 8.00
N GLY A 505 45.05 -12.57 6.92
CA GLY A 505 46.04 -13.65 6.91
C GLY A 505 45.46 -15.00 7.35
N GLY A 506 44.18 -15.24 7.06
CA GLY A 506 43.43 -16.44 7.46
C GLY A 506 43.10 -16.54 8.94
N LYS A 507 43.24 -15.45 9.71
CA LYS A 507 43.03 -15.42 11.16
C LYS A 507 41.79 -14.62 11.59
N SER A 508 40.96 -14.17 10.64
CA SER A 508 39.83 -13.29 10.94
C SER A 508 38.88 -13.90 11.95
N THR A 509 38.52 -13.12 12.97
CA THR A 509 37.34 -13.33 13.82
C THR A 509 36.22 -12.35 13.49
N ALA A 510 36.40 -11.50 12.47
CA ALA A 510 35.46 -10.46 12.10
C ALA A 510 34.18 -11.06 11.51
N MET A 511 33.04 -10.71 12.09
CA MET A 511 31.71 -11.20 11.67
C MET A 511 30.98 -10.07 10.95
N MET A 512 31.18 -9.97 9.63
CA MET A 512 30.55 -8.95 8.79
C MET A 512 29.93 -9.56 7.53
N GLN A 513 29.05 -8.81 6.87
CA GLN A 513 28.46 -9.25 5.60
C GLN A 513 29.51 -9.15 4.48
N ALA A 514 29.57 -10.15 3.59
CA ALA A 514 30.49 -10.15 2.46
C ALA A 514 29.90 -10.90 1.26
N TYR A 515 29.76 -10.24 0.11
CA TYR A 515 29.22 -10.85 -1.10
C TYR A 515 29.72 -10.20 -2.40
N ASP A 516 29.52 -10.92 -3.50
CA ASP A 516 29.89 -10.46 -4.83
C ASP A 516 28.68 -9.89 -5.59
N ILE A 517 28.92 -8.89 -6.43
CA ILE A 517 27.98 -8.40 -7.44
C ILE A 517 28.60 -8.58 -8.82
N ASN A 518 27.91 -9.29 -9.71
CA ASN A 518 28.24 -9.33 -11.12
C ASN A 518 27.22 -8.50 -11.91
N ALA A 519 27.59 -7.28 -12.27
CA ALA A 519 26.85 -6.41 -13.18
C ALA A 519 27.76 -5.86 -14.27
N ALA A 520 28.63 -6.74 -14.81
CA ALA A 520 29.56 -6.42 -15.88
C ALA A 520 30.39 -5.14 -15.58
N CYS A 521 30.70 -4.36 -16.61
CA CYS A 521 31.42 -3.08 -16.48
C CYS A 521 30.64 -1.99 -15.70
N SER A 522 29.34 -2.18 -15.46
CA SER A 522 28.54 -1.32 -14.57
C SER A 522 28.61 -1.71 -13.10
N GLY A 523 29.38 -2.75 -12.75
CA GLY A 523 29.49 -3.33 -11.41
C GLY A 523 29.74 -2.32 -10.30
N TYR A 524 30.59 -1.32 -10.53
CA TYR A 524 30.87 -0.30 -9.51
C TYR A 524 29.63 0.53 -9.14
N LEU A 525 28.81 0.95 -10.12
CA LEU A 525 27.57 1.69 -9.83
C LEU A 525 26.53 0.83 -9.11
N TYR A 526 26.47 -0.47 -9.43
CA TYR A 526 25.62 -1.43 -8.71
C TYR A 526 26.07 -1.62 -7.26
N ALA A 527 27.38 -1.76 -7.04
CA ALA A 527 27.95 -1.88 -5.69
C ALA A 527 27.78 -0.58 -4.88
N LEU A 528 27.95 0.59 -5.50
CA LEU A 528 27.65 1.88 -4.87
C LEU A 528 26.18 1.99 -4.44
N GLN A 529 25.22 1.53 -5.25
CA GLN A 529 23.81 1.54 -4.86
C GLN A 529 23.53 0.56 -3.72
N ALA A 530 24.04 -0.68 -3.80
CA ALA A 530 23.85 -1.68 -2.76
C ALA A 530 24.44 -1.22 -1.41
N GLY A 531 25.63 -0.63 -1.42
CA GLY A 531 26.23 -0.03 -0.23
C GLY A 531 25.48 1.22 0.26
N TYR A 532 25.01 2.07 -0.65
CA TYR A 532 24.16 3.22 -0.29
C TYR A 532 22.89 2.77 0.44
N ASP A 533 22.21 1.75 -0.10
CA ASP A 533 20.96 1.22 0.43
C ASP A 533 21.15 0.53 1.79
N TYR A 534 22.25 -0.20 1.97
CA TYR A 534 22.63 -0.77 3.28
C TYR A 534 22.78 0.32 4.35
N LEU A 535 23.47 1.42 4.01
CA LEU A 535 23.68 2.55 4.92
C LEU A 535 22.39 3.32 5.25
N GLN A 536 21.29 3.12 4.50
CA GLN A 536 19.98 3.65 4.88
C GLN A 536 19.41 2.98 6.14
N SER A 537 19.83 1.75 6.44
CA SER A 537 19.48 1.04 7.67
C SER A 537 20.60 1.02 8.72
N THR A 538 21.82 1.42 8.35
CA THR A 538 23.01 1.37 9.21
C THR A 538 23.81 2.68 9.08
N PRO A 539 23.30 3.81 9.61
CA PRO A 539 23.90 5.15 9.42
C PRO A 539 25.28 5.34 10.06
N ASN A 540 25.68 4.47 10.98
CA ASN A 540 27.02 4.43 11.58
C ASN A 540 27.96 3.45 10.86
N GLY A 541 27.50 2.82 9.78
CA GLY A 541 28.21 1.76 9.10
C GLY A 541 29.30 2.25 8.15
N ARG A 542 30.22 1.35 7.81
CA ARG A 542 31.29 1.54 6.82
C ARG A 542 31.28 0.37 5.85
N VAL A 543 31.02 0.68 4.58
CA VAL A 543 30.93 -0.33 3.52
C VAL A 543 32.17 -0.27 2.64
N LEU A 544 32.93 -1.35 2.58
CA LEU A 544 34.05 -1.49 1.65
C LEU A 544 33.54 -2.00 0.30
N ILE A 545 33.58 -1.12 -0.70
CA ILE A 545 33.33 -1.44 -2.10
C ILE A 545 34.66 -1.76 -2.77
N VAL A 546 34.77 -2.96 -3.32
CA VAL A 546 35.95 -3.43 -4.05
C VAL A 546 35.55 -3.71 -5.48
N THR A 547 36.34 -3.24 -6.44
CA THR A 547 36.28 -3.76 -7.82
C THR A 547 37.50 -4.62 -8.06
N ALA A 548 37.36 -5.78 -8.68
CA ALA A 548 38.49 -6.67 -8.92
C ALA A 548 38.38 -7.32 -10.29
N GLU A 549 39.16 -6.83 -11.26
CA GLU A 549 39.10 -7.29 -12.65
C GLU A 549 40.49 -7.76 -13.09
N VAL A 550 40.56 -9.06 -13.42
CA VAL A 550 41.73 -9.68 -14.05
C VAL A 550 41.21 -10.38 -15.30
N LEU A 551 41.30 -9.65 -16.41
CA LEU A 551 40.71 -10.01 -17.70
C LEU A 551 41.77 -10.49 -18.69
N SER A 552 43.05 -10.14 -18.48
CA SER A 552 44.13 -10.55 -19.38
C SER A 552 44.22 -12.06 -19.65
N PRO A 553 43.96 -12.97 -18.67
CA PRO A 553 43.97 -14.41 -18.96
C PRO A 553 42.76 -14.89 -19.76
N LEU A 554 41.72 -14.05 -19.91
CA LEU A 554 40.49 -14.33 -20.66
C LEU A 554 40.55 -13.79 -22.09
N LEU A 555 41.69 -13.23 -22.52
CA LEU A 555 41.89 -12.71 -23.87
C LEU A 555 42.38 -13.80 -24.82
N ASN A 556 41.78 -13.86 -26.00
CA ASN A 556 42.37 -14.60 -27.10
C ASN A 556 43.44 -13.72 -27.77
N LEU A 557 44.71 -14.05 -27.58
CA LEU A 557 45.83 -13.33 -28.20
C LEU A 557 45.92 -13.50 -29.71
N ASP A 558 45.05 -14.29 -30.35
CA ASP A 558 44.89 -14.33 -31.81
C ASP A 558 43.76 -13.40 -32.29
N ASP A 559 42.84 -13.00 -31.41
CA ASP A 559 41.80 -12.03 -31.72
C ASP A 559 42.33 -10.60 -31.52
N PHE A 560 42.64 -9.93 -32.62
CA PHE A 560 43.16 -8.57 -32.59
C PHE A 560 42.18 -7.58 -31.96
N ASP A 561 40.87 -7.71 -32.22
CA ASP A 561 39.89 -6.69 -31.84
C ASP A 561 39.61 -6.64 -30.33
N THR A 562 39.83 -7.75 -29.61
CA THR A 562 39.62 -7.83 -28.16
C THR A 562 40.93 -7.79 -27.35
N ALA A 563 42.02 -8.40 -27.84
CA ALA A 563 43.31 -8.44 -27.13
C ALA A 563 43.91 -7.06 -26.84
N ILE A 564 43.55 -6.05 -27.65
CA ILE A 564 44.05 -4.68 -27.54
C ILE A 564 43.19 -3.76 -26.67
N LEU A 565 42.26 -4.30 -25.87
CA LEU A 565 41.31 -3.50 -25.10
C LEU A 565 41.59 -3.55 -23.61
N PHE A 566 41.65 -4.76 -23.04
CA PHE A 566 41.50 -4.93 -21.60
C PHE A 566 42.80 -4.79 -20.82
N GLY A 567 42.66 -4.28 -19.60
CA GLY A 567 43.69 -4.23 -18.57
C GLY A 567 43.17 -4.80 -17.26
N ASP A 568 44.08 -5.11 -16.36
CA ASP A 568 43.83 -5.69 -15.04
C ASP A 568 44.03 -4.63 -13.97
N ALA A 569 42.99 -4.43 -13.16
CA ALA A 569 43.02 -3.47 -12.07
C ALA A 569 41.99 -3.81 -10.99
N SER A 570 42.29 -3.33 -9.79
CA SER A 570 41.39 -3.33 -8.67
C SER A 570 41.30 -1.95 -8.05
N SER A 571 40.16 -1.65 -7.45
CA SER A 571 39.96 -0.47 -6.63
C SER A 571 39.29 -0.81 -5.31
N ALA A 572 39.52 0.01 -4.30
CA ALA A 572 38.84 -0.04 -3.03
C ALA A 572 38.32 1.36 -2.68
N THR A 573 37.08 1.41 -2.23
CA THR A 573 36.36 2.63 -1.85
C THR A 573 35.56 2.32 -0.60
N ILE A 574 35.66 3.17 0.43
CA ILE A 574 34.83 3.07 1.62
C ILE A 574 33.65 4.03 1.47
N LEU A 575 32.43 3.51 1.67
CA LEU A 575 31.24 4.33 1.85
C LEU A 575 31.03 4.55 3.34
N TYR A 576 30.84 5.81 3.70
CA TYR A 576 30.55 6.24 5.05
C TYR A 576 29.07 6.48 5.21
N GLY A 577 28.47 5.87 6.23
CA GLY A 577 27.19 6.32 6.74
C GLY A 577 27.29 7.74 7.29
N GLU A 578 26.12 8.32 7.53
CA GLU A 578 25.95 9.72 7.92
C GLU A 578 26.78 10.14 9.15
N GLU A 579 26.99 9.24 10.12
CA GLU A 579 27.79 9.53 11.31
C GLU A 579 29.30 9.66 11.04
N HIS A 580 29.75 9.31 9.83
CA HIS A 580 31.15 9.41 9.39
C HIS A 580 31.29 10.29 8.15
N LEU A 581 30.29 11.13 7.85
CA LEU A 581 30.27 11.96 6.65
C LEU A 581 31.41 12.98 6.62
N ASP A 582 31.89 13.43 7.78
CA ASP A 582 33.05 14.32 7.94
C ASP A 582 34.35 13.74 7.36
N ARG A 583 34.44 12.41 7.27
CA ARG A 583 35.58 11.69 6.68
C ARG A 583 35.49 11.54 5.17
N SER A 584 34.34 11.82 4.58
CA SER A 584 34.13 11.59 3.14
C SER A 584 34.71 12.72 2.28
N ARG A 585 35.12 12.37 1.05
CA ARG A 585 35.59 13.33 0.04
C ARG A 585 34.47 13.92 -0.79
N ALA A 586 33.40 13.16 -0.97
CA ALA A 586 32.19 13.59 -1.66
C ALA A 586 30.96 12.88 -1.09
N ARG A 587 29.79 13.48 -1.28
CA ARG A 587 28.49 12.86 -1.04
C ARG A 587 28.09 12.06 -2.26
N LEU A 588 27.71 10.81 -2.04
CA LEU A 588 27.12 9.94 -3.04
C LEU A 588 25.61 10.16 -3.06
N ARG A 589 25.08 10.55 -4.22
CA ARG A 589 23.64 10.43 -4.47
C ARG A 589 23.35 9.00 -4.92
N ARG A 590 22.25 8.41 -4.44
CA ARG A 590 21.85 7.05 -4.81
C ARG A 590 21.92 6.85 -6.34
N PRO A 591 22.76 5.92 -6.86
CA PRO A 591 22.83 5.66 -8.29
C PRO A 591 21.48 5.22 -8.86
N ASP A 592 21.24 5.49 -10.14
CA ASP A 592 20.09 5.00 -10.90
C ASP A 592 20.56 3.87 -11.83
N LEU A 593 19.92 2.72 -11.74
CA LEU A 593 20.36 1.49 -12.40
C LEU A 593 19.23 0.91 -13.24
N SER A 594 19.59 0.22 -14.31
CA SER A 594 18.66 -0.41 -15.24
C SER A 594 19.34 -1.55 -15.99
N ALA A 595 18.54 -2.48 -16.51
CA ALA A 595 19.04 -3.58 -17.31
C ALA A 595 18.12 -3.84 -18.50
N LYS A 596 18.69 -4.47 -19.52
CA LYS A 596 17.98 -4.98 -20.69
C LYS A 596 18.55 -6.36 -21.01
N GLY A 597 17.75 -7.40 -20.81
CA GLY A 597 18.22 -8.78 -21.00
C GLY A 597 18.71 -9.08 -22.42
N GLU A 598 19.77 -9.86 -22.52
CA GLU A 598 20.29 -10.50 -23.73
C GLU A 598 20.80 -11.92 -23.45
N ASP A 599 21.05 -12.66 -24.53
CA ASP A 599 21.51 -14.07 -24.51
C ASP A 599 23.04 -14.22 -24.42
N GLY A 600 23.76 -13.12 -24.20
CA GLY A 600 25.24 -13.09 -24.19
C GLY A 600 25.87 -13.08 -25.58
N SER A 601 25.09 -13.03 -26.66
CA SER A 601 25.61 -12.99 -28.04
C SER A 601 26.23 -11.66 -28.44
N THR A 602 26.12 -10.62 -27.61
CA THR A 602 26.67 -9.28 -27.85
C THR A 602 28.00 -9.06 -27.15
N LEU A 603 28.08 -9.37 -25.87
CA LEU A 603 29.30 -9.30 -25.06
C LEU A 603 29.24 -10.38 -23.98
N SER A 604 30.24 -11.26 -23.97
CA SER A 604 30.35 -12.33 -22.99
C SER A 604 31.75 -12.40 -22.42
N VAL A 605 31.83 -12.54 -21.09
CA VAL A 605 33.07 -12.77 -20.33
C VAL A 605 32.93 -14.14 -19.68
N PRO A 606 33.63 -15.17 -20.16
CA PRO A 606 33.52 -16.52 -19.60
C PRO A 606 34.32 -16.65 -18.29
N PHE A 607 34.05 -17.73 -17.55
CA PHE A 607 34.93 -18.14 -16.45
C PHE A 607 36.34 -18.45 -16.96
N LEU A 608 37.32 -18.37 -16.06
CA LEU A 608 38.68 -18.83 -16.34
C LEU A 608 38.66 -20.29 -16.81
N HIS A 609 39.36 -20.58 -17.91
CA HIS A 609 39.35 -21.87 -18.62
C HIS A 609 38.03 -22.26 -19.32
N GLY A 610 36.99 -21.41 -19.25
CA GLY A 610 35.69 -21.62 -19.92
C GLY A 610 35.62 -21.05 -21.34
N GLY A 611 36.66 -20.37 -21.82
CA GLY A 611 36.73 -19.73 -23.13
C GLY A 611 37.43 -18.38 -23.08
N PHE A 612 37.24 -17.58 -24.13
CA PHE A 612 37.76 -16.22 -24.23
C PHE A 612 36.63 -15.19 -24.32
N ILE A 613 36.93 -13.93 -23.97
CA ILE A 613 36.00 -12.80 -24.11
C ILE A 613 35.54 -12.68 -25.57
N GLN A 614 34.23 -12.55 -25.78
CA GLN A 614 33.63 -12.36 -27.09
C GLN A 614 32.82 -11.06 -27.13
N MET A 615 32.97 -10.26 -28.19
CA MET A 615 32.29 -8.98 -28.30
C MET A 615 31.93 -8.60 -29.73
N LYS A 616 30.68 -8.15 -29.96
CA LYS A 616 30.25 -7.49 -31.20
C LYS A 616 30.41 -5.97 -31.08
N GLY A 617 31.62 -5.48 -31.33
CA GLY A 617 32.02 -4.09 -31.07
C GLY A 617 31.06 -3.01 -31.61
N ARG A 618 30.53 -3.15 -32.84
CA ARG A 618 29.57 -2.19 -33.41
C ARG A 618 28.25 -2.11 -32.64
N LYS A 619 27.74 -3.27 -32.18
CA LYS A 619 26.49 -3.36 -31.41
C LYS A 619 26.70 -2.79 -30.00
N VAL A 620 27.81 -3.16 -29.36
CA VAL A 620 28.23 -2.60 -28.05
C VAL A 620 28.37 -1.08 -28.13
N PHE A 621 29.07 -0.54 -29.12
CA PHE A 621 29.25 0.90 -29.29
C PHE A 621 27.92 1.66 -29.31
N THR A 622 26.98 1.22 -30.14
CA THR A 622 25.69 1.89 -30.32
C THR A 622 24.86 1.85 -29.03
N GLU A 623 24.82 0.69 -28.37
CA GLU A 623 24.04 0.50 -27.15
C GLU A 623 24.65 1.26 -25.97
N ALA A 624 25.97 1.19 -25.81
CA ALA A 624 26.71 1.83 -24.73
C ALA A 624 26.54 3.35 -24.74
N VAL A 625 26.75 4.00 -25.89
CA VAL A 625 26.59 5.46 -26.03
C VAL A 625 25.15 5.89 -25.72
N ARG A 626 24.17 5.17 -26.29
CA ARG A 626 22.75 5.49 -26.08
C ARG A 626 22.35 5.35 -24.62
N THR A 627 22.69 4.21 -23.99
CA THR A 627 22.26 3.89 -22.62
C THR A 627 22.96 4.76 -21.60
N MET A 628 24.26 5.01 -21.72
CA MET A 628 24.99 5.87 -20.77
C MET A 628 24.46 7.31 -20.77
N VAL A 629 24.24 7.90 -21.95
CA VAL A 629 23.67 9.25 -22.07
C VAL A 629 22.23 9.30 -21.55
N ALA A 630 21.41 8.29 -21.88
CA ALA A 630 20.03 8.23 -21.41
C ALA A 630 19.94 8.03 -19.89
N SER A 631 20.81 7.20 -19.30
CA SER A 631 20.89 7.01 -17.85
C SER A 631 21.34 8.28 -17.16
N LEU A 632 22.38 8.95 -17.66
CA LEU A 632 22.87 10.19 -17.06
C LEU A 632 21.79 11.28 -17.05
N ASN A 633 21.09 11.49 -18.18
CA ASN A 633 19.97 12.44 -18.26
C ASN A 633 18.87 12.12 -17.25
N ARG A 634 18.50 10.84 -17.14
CA ARG A 634 17.47 10.38 -16.21
C ARG A 634 17.88 10.60 -14.76
N THR A 635 19.11 10.29 -14.40
CA THR A 635 19.66 10.51 -13.05
C THR A 635 19.65 12.00 -12.71
N CYS A 636 20.13 12.84 -13.61
CA CYS A 636 20.13 14.31 -13.45
C CYS A 636 18.70 14.83 -13.23
N GLN A 637 17.75 14.43 -14.09
CA GLN A 637 16.35 14.81 -13.98
C GLN A 637 15.72 14.38 -12.64
N ARG A 638 15.95 13.13 -12.20
CA ARG A 638 15.44 12.61 -10.93
C ARG A 638 16.00 13.34 -9.72
N GLN A 639 17.23 13.82 -9.81
CA GLN A 639 17.91 14.53 -8.73
C GLN A 639 17.74 16.05 -8.79
N GLY A 640 16.98 16.57 -9.76
CA GLY A 640 16.75 18.01 -9.92
C GLY A 640 18.03 18.79 -10.27
N VAL A 641 18.99 18.15 -10.92
CA VAL A 641 20.25 18.74 -11.37
C VAL A 641 20.26 18.77 -12.90
N SER A 642 20.61 19.89 -13.51
CA SER A 642 20.82 19.93 -14.97
C SER A 642 22.20 19.39 -15.36
N LEU A 643 22.36 18.89 -16.59
CA LEU A 643 23.68 18.43 -17.06
C LEU A 643 24.74 19.53 -17.05
N GLU A 644 24.33 20.79 -17.24
CA GLU A 644 25.22 21.96 -17.25
C GLU A 644 25.75 22.32 -15.86
N GLU A 645 25.08 21.86 -14.79
CA GLU A 645 25.55 22.02 -13.40
C GLU A 645 26.63 21.00 -13.02
N LEU A 646 26.91 20.02 -13.85
CA LEU A 646 28.00 19.08 -13.62
C LEU A 646 29.33 19.73 -13.98
N ARG A 647 30.35 19.55 -13.13
CA ARG A 647 31.73 19.94 -13.45
C ARG A 647 32.28 19.13 -14.62
N MET A 648 31.95 17.83 -14.65
CA MET A 648 32.35 16.88 -15.68
C MET A 648 31.55 15.57 -15.56
N VAL A 649 31.70 14.70 -16.56
CA VAL A 649 31.18 13.33 -16.56
C VAL A 649 32.34 12.33 -16.59
N VAL A 650 32.29 11.32 -15.73
CA VAL A 650 33.21 10.18 -15.69
C VAL A 650 32.46 8.92 -16.17
N PRO A 651 32.57 8.56 -17.46
CA PRO A 651 31.97 7.36 -17.99
C PRO A 651 32.83 6.12 -17.72
N HIS A 652 32.24 4.94 -17.88
CA HIS A 652 32.99 3.69 -18.05
C HIS A 652 34.01 3.83 -19.20
N GLN A 653 35.26 3.48 -18.92
CA GLN A 653 36.39 3.61 -19.85
C GLN A 653 36.47 2.39 -20.79
N ALA A 654 35.52 2.28 -21.72
CA ALA A 654 35.45 1.16 -22.67
C ALA A 654 36.49 1.27 -23.81
N ASN A 655 36.51 2.43 -24.46
CA ASN A 655 37.49 2.90 -25.45
C ASN A 655 37.26 4.40 -25.68
N GLN A 656 38.28 5.11 -26.16
CA GLN A 656 38.20 6.55 -26.39
C GLN A 656 37.09 6.95 -27.38
N ARG A 657 36.80 6.13 -28.39
CA ARG A 657 35.74 6.46 -29.37
C ARG A 657 34.35 6.51 -28.74
N ILE A 658 34.05 5.65 -27.77
CA ILE A 658 32.80 5.70 -27.02
C ILE A 658 32.77 6.96 -26.16
N ILE A 659 33.89 7.30 -25.51
CA ILE A 659 34.02 8.49 -24.67
C ILE A 659 33.81 9.77 -25.49
N ASP A 660 34.45 9.88 -26.66
CA ASP A 660 34.29 11.00 -27.59
C ASP A 660 32.82 11.11 -28.08
N ALA A 661 32.16 9.98 -28.29
CA ALA A 661 30.75 9.95 -28.68
C ALA A 661 29.82 10.39 -27.53
N ILE A 662 30.18 10.16 -26.27
CA ILE A 662 29.46 10.72 -25.12
C ILE A 662 29.72 12.22 -25.02
N GLN A 663 30.97 12.66 -25.18
CA GLN A 663 31.36 14.08 -25.17
C GLN A 663 30.56 14.91 -26.17
N ALA A 664 30.30 14.38 -27.37
CA ALA A 664 29.48 15.04 -28.37
C ALA A 664 27.98 15.18 -28.00
N ARG A 665 27.52 14.55 -26.91
CA ARG A 665 26.12 14.48 -26.48
C ARG A 665 25.86 15.07 -25.10
N VAL A 666 26.91 15.54 -24.40
CA VAL A 666 26.79 16.18 -23.09
C VAL A 666 27.43 17.58 -23.14
N PRO A 667 26.90 18.56 -22.41
CA PRO A 667 27.36 19.95 -22.48
C PRO A 667 28.65 20.23 -21.67
N VAL A 668 29.18 19.23 -20.97
CA VAL A 668 30.31 19.36 -20.03
C VAL A 668 31.46 18.44 -20.44
N ASP A 669 32.65 18.67 -19.88
CA ASP A 669 33.82 17.84 -20.16
C ASP A 669 33.62 16.38 -19.72
N VAL A 670 34.10 15.44 -20.53
CA VAL A 670 34.07 14.01 -20.24
C VAL A 670 35.49 13.54 -19.93
N TYR A 671 35.70 13.02 -18.72
CA TYR A 671 37.02 12.59 -18.27
C TYR A 671 37.44 11.26 -18.91
N SER A 672 38.72 11.16 -19.26
CA SER A 672 39.33 9.89 -19.68
C SER A 672 40.78 9.75 -19.28
N ASN A 673 41.10 8.60 -18.69
CA ASN A 673 42.47 8.14 -18.46
C ASN A 673 42.77 6.80 -19.16
N ILE A 674 41.86 6.33 -20.03
CA ILE A 674 41.94 5.01 -20.66
C ILE A 674 43.26 4.78 -21.42
N ARG A 675 43.91 5.87 -21.86
CA ARG A 675 45.17 5.85 -22.59
C ARG A 675 46.22 4.94 -21.96
N HIS A 676 46.30 4.90 -20.64
CA HIS A 676 47.37 4.21 -19.92
C HIS A 676 46.94 2.95 -19.15
N PHE A 677 45.64 2.74 -18.98
CA PHE A 677 45.09 1.63 -18.21
C PHE A 677 44.35 0.60 -19.07
N GLY A 678 43.89 1.00 -20.26
CA GLY A 678 42.96 0.20 -21.05
C GLY A 678 41.59 0.07 -20.39
N ASN A 679 40.78 -0.86 -20.90
CA ASN A 679 39.47 -1.18 -20.33
C ASN A 679 39.63 -2.14 -19.14
N THR A 680 39.46 -1.62 -17.94
CA THR A 680 39.53 -2.39 -16.68
C THR A 680 38.15 -2.76 -16.14
N SER A 681 37.15 -2.91 -17.01
CA SER A 681 35.75 -3.26 -16.69
C SER A 681 35.20 -2.45 -15.50
N SER A 682 34.69 -3.09 -14.45
CA SER A 682 34.09 -2.43 -13.29
C SER A 682 35.04 -1.47 -12.56
N SER A 683 36.36 -1.70 -12.64
CA SER A 683 37.39 -0.83 -12.02
C SER A 683 37.60 0.50 -12.74
N SER A 684 37.09 0.67 -13.96
CA SER A 684 37.39 1.86 -14.79
C SER A 684 36.91 3.20 -14.22
N ILE A 685 35.68 3.26 -13.68
CA ILE A 685 35.15 4.47 -13.03
C ILE A 685 35.94 4.83 -11.77
N PRO A 686 36.14 3.90 -10.80
CA PRO A 686 36.89 4.23 -9.60
C PRO A 686 38.36 4.63 -9.90
N LEU A 687 38.99 4.06 -10.93
CA LEU A 687 40.30 4.50 -11.40
C LEU A 687 40.30 5.96 -11.86
N CYS A 688 39.24 6.43 -12.52
CA CYS A 688 39.10 7.84 -12.85
C CYS A 688 38.83 8.67 -11.60
N LEU A 689 38.04 8.17 -10.66
CA LEU A 689 37.69 8.89 -9.44
C LEU A 689 38.88 9.09 -8.49
N SER A 690 39.86 8.19 -8.48
CA SER A 690 41.10 8.39 -7.69
C SER A 690 41.89 9.61 -8.16
N GLU A 691 41.80 9.96 -9.44
CA GLU A 691 42.42 11.14 -10.05
C GLU A 691 41.52 12.37 -9.98
N VAL A 692 40.19 12.21 -10.17
CA VAL A 692 39.23 13.31 -10.25
C VAL A 692 38.86 13.87 -8.88
N LEU A 693 38.54 13.04 -7.89
CA LEU A 693 38.03 13.50 -6.58
C LEU A 693 38.98 14.49 -5.88
N PRO A 694 40.32 14.32 -5.89
CA PRO A 694 41.23 15.29 -5.29
C PRO A 694 41.27 16.66 -5.98
N THR A 695 40.78 16.77 -7.22
CA THR A 695 40.81 18.01 -8.01
C THR A 695 39.54 18.84 -7.89
N LEU A 696 38.47 18.28 -7.32
CA LEU A 696 37.17 18.94 -7.20
C LEU A 696 37.21 20.01 -6.11
N LYS A 697 36.50 21.12 -6.37
CA LYS A 697 36.20 22.12 -5.35
C LYS A 697 34.93 21.74 -4.60
N THR A 698 34.84 22.17 -3.34
CA THR A 698 33.65 22.01 -2.50
C THR A 698 32.38 22.41 -3.25
N GLY A 699 31.40 21.51 -3.25
CA GLY A 699 30.10 21.70 -3.90
C GLY A 699 30.06 21.32 -5.39
N GLU A 700 31.19 21.11 -6.06
CA GLU A 700 31.20 20.65 -7.46
C GLU A 700 30.62 19.24 -7.60
N ARG A 701 29.91 19.01 -8.71
CA ARG A 701 29.22 17.74 -8.99
C ARG A 701 29.85 17.01 -10.15
N VAL A 702 30.00 15.70 -10.04
CA VAL A 702 30.49 14.83 -11.12
C VAL A 702 29.43 13.79 -11.44
N GLY A 703 29.07 13.69 -12.72
CA GLY A 703 28.19 12.65 -13.22
C GLY A 703 28.96 11.37 -13.53
N LEU A 704 28.43 10.21 -13.17
CA LEU A 704 28.98 8.90 -13.51
C LEU A 704 28.02 8.20 -14.45
N CYS A 705 28.51 7.44 -15.43
CA CYS A 705 27.65 6.57 -16.24
C CYS A 705 28.39 5.32 -16.72
N ALA A 706 27.69 4.19 -16.76
CA ALA A 706 28.28 2.92 -17.16
C ALA A 706 27.32 2.08 -17.99
N PHE A 707 27.92 1.24 -18.83
CA PHE A 707 27.26 0.19 -19.57
C PHE A 707 28.15 -1.06 -19.53
N GLY A 708 27.55 -2.23 -19.31
CA GLY A 708 28.22 -3.53 -19.34
C GLY A 708 27.41 -4.59 -20.09
N GLY A 709 28.04 -5.74 -20.35
CA GLY A 709 27.40 -6.90 -21.01
C GLY A 709 26.22 -7.47 -20.22
N GLY A 710 25.25 -8.09 -20.91
CA GLY A 710 24.06 -8.67 -20.28
C GLY A 710 22.67 -8.08 -20.65
N CYS A 711 22.42 -6.81 -20.96
CA CYS A 711 23.22 -5.61 -20.69
C CYS A 711 22.69 -4.86 -19.47
N THR A 712 23.59 -4.51 -18.56
CA THR A 712 23.35 -3.67 -17.38
C THR A 712 23.93 -2.28 -17.59
N PHE A 713 23.27 -1.25 -17.07
CA PHE A 713 23.70 0.13 -17.24
C PHE A 713 23.14 1.02 -16.14
N GLY A 714 23.75 2.19 -15.95
CA GLY A 714 23.32 3.11 -14.90
C GLY A 714 24.09 4.41 -14.89
N ALA A 715 23.70 5.30 -14.00
CA ALA A 715 24.39 6.56 -13.76
C ALA A 715 24.28 7.00 -12.29
N GLY A 716 25.29 7.72 -11.80
CA GLY A 716 25.35 8.24 -10.44
C GLY A 716 25.80 9.71 -10.44
N ILE A 717 25.64 10.39 -9.31
CA ILE A 717 26.17 11.75 -9.12
C ILE A 717 26.93 11.79 -7.79
N LEU A 718 28.13 12.34 -7.84
CA LEU A 718 28.93 12.67 -6.66
C LEU A 718 28.95 14.19 -6.49
N GLN A 719 28.93 14.66 -5.25
CA GLN A 719 29.07 16.08 -4.92
C GLN A 719 30.20 16.25 -3.90
N SER A 720 31.27 16.97 -4.26
CA SER A 720 32.40 17.19 -3.36
C SER A 720 31.98 17.96 -2.10
N ASN A 721 32.54 17.57 -0.95
CA ASN A 721 32.20 18.15 0.36
C ASN A 721 32.74 19.56 0.60
#